data_AF-F9FKU6-F1
#
_entry.id   AF-F9FKU6-F1
#
_cell.length_a   1.000
_cell.length_b   1.000
_cell.length_c   1.000
_cell.angle_alpha   90.00
_cell.angle_beta   90.00
_cell.angle_gamma   90.00
#
_symmetry.space_group_name_H-M   'P 1'
#
loop_
_entity.id
_entity.type
_entity.pdbx_description
1 polymer ?
#
loop_
_entity_poly.entity_id
_entity_poly.type
_entity_poly.pdbx_seq_one_letter_code
_entity_poly.pdbx_strand_id
1 'polypeptide(L)'
;MASNTGLVNPLFHPFLFLFQIFQWLTDKLLSPKPPNENARLGRNRPKIAVIGAGITGVTSAAHCIGHGFDVVIFEAGSKDNVGGIWSRVNETSGLQIHSLMYRFHPSVQWNRGYPDRQQILSQVRQLWERYGLKERTRFNTKIDRVYQDDQGRWIVNDPSLGRFGGVIAAVGTCGAPKMPKIPGMDNFKGPIYHSSELTGKDVKGKKMAIIGGGASAVEALEFAFTEDAAKATILSRSDKWIIPRNMIVDTLLSFNIFGQETVLSFIPEFFLRKFFYRDLEDIAPDKSHGLFMETPMVNSDVMDKLREGKAEWVRCDIDEFVESGIRVNRRAKGVPQGGPGHEEVIDADIIVMATGFKRPSLSFLPEDCFEEPYPPPNWYLQTFPPTHPSVSAINCTYVNAIGTVGNWHIGIYTRILLMFLMDPFSRPSPFWMQRWIDMTKTLKLTSPTGAFDFFTYLELIWWFFFCVVINPFRWKWAIFVFFGVGFGLPKAVESFHGLLHRESWLLKISYTVTTKRPYSKQAMFNTVRVPRKKCMRPQLSIGISYHLEKTWGSEAYEMKRDLITYGGYGTRLCDMVPSVPVFQRNVFNTTVISRDTLYSIRHTKFKLLNLLRIRRHLSFPSARLRVFSVSKFKGATAHLAEASDSVPPLESRLIR
;
A
#
# COMPACT_ATOMS: atom_id res chain seq x y z
N MET A 1 18.62 36.06 13.19
CA MET A 1 17.26 36.63 13.02
C MET A 1 16.54 35.80 11.96
N ALA A 2 15.49 35.07 12.33
CA ALA A 2 14.65 34.36 11.36
C ALA A 2 13.85 35.40 10.55
N SER A 3 13.85 35.28 9.23
CA SER A 3 13.10 36.19 8.37
C SER A 3 11.59 35.99 8.59
N ASN A 4 10.83 37.08 8.65
CA ASN A 4 9.35 37.05 8.73
C ASN A 4 8.69 36.39 7.50
N THR A 5 9.47 36.02 6.48
CA THR A 5 9.00 35.30 5.28
C THR A 5 9.10 33.78 5.41
N GLY A 6 9.74 33.26 6.46
CA GLY A 6 9.97 31.82 6.64
C GLY A 6 10.96 31.20 5.64
N LEU A 7 11.55 32.01 4.74
CA LEU A 7 12.58 31.60 3.79
C LEU A 7 13.94 31.59 4.48
N VAL A 8 14.60 30.45 4.42
CA VAL A 8 15.93 30.27 5.00
C VAL A 8 16.98 30.88 4.10
N ASN A 9 17.99 31.54 4.69
CA ASN A 9 19.04 32.17 3.92
C ASN A 9 19.85 31.11 3.13
N PRO A 10 19.92 31.21 1.78
CA PRO A 10 20.59 30.23 0.94
C PRO A 10 22.11 30.16 1.18
N LEU A 11 22.74 31.23 1.66
CA LEU A 11 24.17 31.26 1.94
C LEU A 11 24.53 30.45 3.18
N PHE A 12 23.70 30.54 4.23
CA PHE A 12 23.97 29.85 5.49
C PHE A 12 23.39 28.43 5.56
N HIS A 13 22.32 28.16 4.79
CA HIS A 13 21.67 26.85 4.77
C HIS A 13 21.23 26.44 3.35
N PRO A 14 22.17 26.21 2.43
CA PRO A 14 21.87 25.93 1.01
C PRO A 14 20.96 24.71 0.83
N PHE A 15 21.19 23.63 1.58
CA PHE A 15 20.37 22.41 1.50
C PHE A 15 18.93 22.63 1.98
N LEU A 16 18.75 23.38 3.06
CA LEU A 16 17.42 23.66 3.59
C LEU A 16 16.65 24.60 2.65
N PHE A 17 17.33 25.57 2.05
CA PHE A 17 16.75 26.43 1.02
C PHE A 17 16.35 25.64 -0.23
N LEU A 18 17.20 24.73 -0.72
CA LEU A 18 16.85 23.83 -1.83
C LEU A 18 15.64 22.95 -1.49
N PHE A 19 15.58 22.44 -0.25
CA PHE A 19 14.42 21.70 0.23
C PHE A 19 13.16 22.56 0.25
N GLN A 20 13.22 23.82 0.70
CA GLN A 20 12.08 24.75 0.65
C GLN A 20 11.63 25.03 -0.79
N ILE A 21 12.56 25.24 -1.73
CA ILE A 21 12.24 25.39 -3.16
C ILE A 21 11.55 24.13 -3.70
N PHE A 22 12.08 22.95 -3.39
CA PHE A 22 11.48 21.68 -3.80
C PHE A 22 10.04 21.55 -3.27
N GLN A 23 9.80 21.85 -2.00
CA GLN A 23 8.46 21.78 -1.42
C GLN A 23 7.51 22.81 -2.05
N TRP A 24 7.97 24.02 -2.33
CA TRP A 24 7.19 25.06 -3.01
C TRP A 24 6.83 24.66 -4.45
N LEU A 25 7.83 24.19 -5.23
CA LEU A 25 7.61 23.68 -6.58
C LEU A 25 6.59 22.54 -6.58
N THR A 26 6.73 21.62 -5.63
CA THR A 26 5.84 20.46 -5.57
C THR A 26 4.41 20.86 -5.16
N ASP A 27 4.21 21.84 -4.27
CA ASP A 27 2.87 22.40 -4.00
C ASP A 27 2.29 23.07 -5.24
N LYS A 28 3.07 23.92 -5.91
CA LYS A 28 2.58 24.66 -7.10
C LYS A 28 2.24 23.76 -8.27
N LEU A 29 3.01 22.69 -8.49
CA LEU A 29 2.88 21.83 -9.65
C LEU A 29 1.91 20.66 -9.43
N LEU A 30 1.86 20.10 -8.22
CA LEU A 30 1.16 18.83 -7.97
C LEU A 30 -0.04 18.93 -7.02
N SER A 31 -0.23 20.04 -6.29
CA SER A 31 -1.41 20.19 -5.44
C SER A 31 -2.68 20.38 -6.29
N PRO A 32 -3.72 19.56 -6.09
CA PRO A 32 -5.00 19.80 -6.74
C PRO A 32 -5.60 21.11 -6.20
N LYS A 33 -6.27 21.91 -7.03
CA LYS A 33 -6.73 23.24 -6.60
C LYS A 33 -7.85 23.10 -5.56
N PRO A 34 -7.83 23.86 -4.45
CA PRO A 34 -8.95 23.89 -3.53
C PRO A 34 -10.22 24.39 -4.25
N PRO A 35 -11.42 24.01 -3.77
CA PRO A 35 -12.66 24.42 -4.41
C PRO A 35 -12.85 25.94 -4.22
N ASN A 36 -13.25 26.63 -5.29
CA ASN A 36 -13.71 28.02 -5.16
C ASN A 36 -15.04 28.05 -4.38
N GLU A 37 -15.36 29.15 -3.70
CA GLU A 37 -16.61 29.30 -2.93
C GLU A 37 -17.87 29.02 -3.77
N ASN A 38 -17.83 29.35 -5.07
CA ASN A 38 -18.93 29.13 -6.03
C ASN A 38 -18.86 27.77 -6.77
N ALA A 39 -17.93 26.89 -6.41
CA ALA A 39 -17.74 25.62 -7.13
C ALA A 39 -18.90 24.64 -6.83
N ARG A 40 -19.69 24.32 -7.86
CA ARG A 40 -20.69 23.24 -7.80
C ARG A 40 -19.99 21.88 -7.90
N LEU A 41 -19.55 21.36 -6.77
CA LEU A 41 -18.96 20.02 -6.66
C LEU A 41 -19.99 18.94 -6.99
N GLY A 42 -19.53 17.79 -7.50
CA GLY A 42 -20.40 16.64 -7.78
C GLY A 42 -21.30 16.77 -9.01
N ARG A 43 -21.32 17.91 -9.72
CA ARG A 43 -22.06 18.05 -10.98
C ARG A 43 -21.49 17.07 -12.02
N ASN A 44 -22.25 16.02 -12.33
CA ASN A 44 -21.87 14.89 -13.20
C ASN A 44 -20.73 14.01 -12.66
N ARG A 45 -20.52 13.96 -11.34
CA ARG A 45 -19.54 13.07 -10.71
C ARG A 45 -20.15 12.31 -9.54
N PRO A 46 -19.77 11.04 -9.33
CA PRO A 46 -20.23 10.30 -8.16
C PRO A 46 -19.74 10.94 -6.87
N LYS A 47 -20.59 10.92 -5.84
CA LYS A 47 -20.23 11.33 -4.48
C LYS A 47 -19.40 10.24 -3.81
N ILE A 48 -18.40 10.60 -3.01
CA ILE A 48 -17.48 9.64 -2.36
C ILE A 48 -17.66 9.67 -0.84
N ALA A 49 -17.81 8.50 -0.23
CA ALA A 49 -17.74 8.35 1.22
C ALA A 49 -16.28 8.09 1.63
N VAL A 50 -15.79 8.84 2.61
CA VAL A 50 -14.46 8.62 3.20
C VAL A 50 -14.64 8.25 4.66
N ILE A 51 -14.16 7.08 5.06
CA ILE A 51 -14.35 6.53 6.41
C ILE A 51 -13.07 6.74 7.21
N GLY A 52 -13.10 7.71 8.14
CA GLY A 52 -11.99 8.17 8.97
C GLY A 52 -11.47 9.55 8.55
N ALA A 53 -11.26 10.45 9.54
CA ALA A 53 -10.66 11.78 9.38
C ALA A 53 -9.19 11.84 9.84
N GLY A 54 -8.48 10.71 9.74
CA GLY A 54 -7.03 10.66 9.86
C GLY A 54 -6.30 11.29 8.66
N ILE A 55 -4.96 11.24 8.67
CA ILE A 55 -4.12 11.73 7.56
C ILE A 55 -4.60 11.22 6.20
N THR A 56 -4.83 9.91 6.09
CA THR A 56 -5.28 9.27 4.85
C THR A 56 -6.62 9.81 4.39
N GLY A 57 -7.59 9.93 5.30
CA GLY A 57 -8.95 10.38 4.96
C GLY A 57 -8.99 11.85 4.54
N VAL A 58 -8.36 12.73 5.32
CA VAL A 58 -8.28 14.17 5.00
C VAL A 58 -7.56 14.39 3.66
N THR A 59 -6.46 13.68 3.44
CA THR A 59 -5.70 13.76 2.19
C THR A 59 -6.49 13.23 0.99
N SER A 60 -7.13 12.07 1.13
CA SER A 60 -7.95 11.49 0.06
C SER A 60 -9.11 12.42 -0.30
N ALA A 61 -9.80 12.96 0.71
CA ALA A 61 -10.86 13.94 0.53
C ALA A 61 -10.38 15.22 -0.16
N ALA A 62 -9.19 15.73 0.19
CA ALA A 62 -8.57 16.87 -0.48
C ALA A 62 -8.31 16.60 -1.97
N HIS A 63 -7.79 15.40 -2.32
CA HIS A 63 -7.64 14.98 -3.72
C HIS A 63 -8.99 14.89 -4.44
N CYS A 64 -10.00 14.25 -3.84
CA CYS A 64 -11.35 14.15 -4.42
C CYS A 64 -11.95 15.54 -4.72
N ILE A 65 -11.94 16.43 -3.73
CA ILE A 65 -12.47 17.79 -3.83
C ILE A 65 -11.71 18.60 -4.87
N GLY A 66 -10.37 18.56 -4.85
CA GLY A 66 -9.58 19.33 -5.78
C GLY A 66 -9.63 18.83 -7.23
N HIS A 67 -10.19 17.63 -7.45
CA HIS A 67 -10.56 17.11 -8.77
C HIS A 67 -12.07 17.23 -9.06
N GLY A 68 -12.82 17.93 -8.20
CA GLY A 68 -14.22 18.33 -8.42
C GLY A 68 -15.27 17.28 -8.05
N PHE A 69 -14.91 16.25 -7.27
CA PHE A 69 -15.85 15.30 -6.68
C PHE A 69 -16.43 15.89 -5.38
N ASP A 70 -17.66 15.53 -5.04
CA ASP A 70 -18.21 15.80 -3.70
C ASP A 70 -17.88 14.63 -2.77
N VAL A 71 -17.63 14.94 -1.50
CA VAL A 71 -17.25 13.94 -0.49
C VAL A 71 -17.98 14.17 0.82
N VAL A 72 -18.16 13.09 1.57
CA VAL A 72 -18.50 13.13 3.00
C VAL A 72 -17.49 12.29 3.76
N ILE A 73 -16.87 12.88 4.78
CA ILE A 73 -15.98 12.19 5.70
C ILE A 73 -16.79 11.76 6.91
N PHE A 74 -16.72 10.50 7.29
CA PHE A 74 -17.32 9.96 8.51
C PHE A 74 -16.23 9.68 9.53
N GLU A 75 -16.26 10.38 10.66
CA GLU A 75 -15.29 10.23 11.75
C GLU A 75 -16.01 9.71 13.00
N ALA A 76 -15.49 8.64 13.59
CA ALA A 76 -16.05 8.02 14.79
C ALA A 76 -15.85 8.90 16.03
N GLY A 77 -14.74 9.63 16.10
CA GLY A 77 -14.43 10.56 17.18
C GLY A 77 -15.00 11.97 16.98
N SER A 78 -14.61 12.85 17.90
CA SER A 78 -14.96 14.27 17.88
C SER A 78 -14.10 15.06 16.88
N LYS A 79 -14.34 16.36 16.78
CA LYS A 79 -13.53 17.26 15.96
C LYS A 79 -12.06 17.28 16.37
N ASP A 80 -11.74 17.05 17.64
CA ASP A 80 -10.35 17.06 18.13
C ASP A 80 -9.55 15.86 17.63
N ASN A 81 -10.24 14.82 17.15
CA ASN A 81 -9.66 13.61 16.58
C ASN A 81 -9.21 13.76 15.11
N VAL A 82 -9.43 14.91 14.47
CA VAL A 82 -8.89 15.19 13.12
C VAL A 82 -7.37 15.04 13.15
N GLY A 83 -6.84 14.20 12.26
CA GLY A 83 -5.45 13.74 12.28
C GLY A 83 -5.29 12.27 12.70
N GLY A 84 -6.34 11.65 13.25
CA GLY A 84 -6.36 10.22 13.57
C GLY A 84 -5.40 9.89 14.71
N ILE A 85 -4.52 8.92 14.52
CA ILE A 85 -3.57 8.48 15.56
C ILE A 85 -2.72 9.63 16.10
N TRP A 86 -2.31 10.59 15.27
CA TRP A 86 -1.51 11.73 15.69
C TRP A 86 -2.20 12.63 16.71
N SER A 87 -3.54 12.65 16.75
CA SER A 87 -4.28 13.39 17.78
C SER A 87 -4.21 12.71 19.16
N ARG A 88 -3.95 11.39 19.19
CA ARG A 88 -4.04 10.51 20.36
C ARG A 88 -2.71 10.04 20.93
N VAL A 89 -1.60 10.22 20.20
CA VAL A 89 -0.24 9.93 20.70
C VAL A 89 0.30 11.08 21.54
N ASN A 90 1.41 10.83 22.23
CA ASN A 90 1.99 11.79 23.18
C ASN A 90 2.42 13.09 22.52
N GLU A 91 2.47 14.15 23.31
CA GLU A 91 2.98 15.45 22.87
C GLU A 91 4.43 15.42 22.41
N THR A 92 5.24 14.54 23.02
CA THR A 92 6.64 14.30 22.67
C THR A 92 6.82 13.40 21.43
N SER A 93 5.76 12.76 20.92
CA SER A 93 5.87 11.87 19.77
C SER A 93 6.32 12.63 18.52
N GLY A 94 7.24 12.01 17.78
CA GLY A 94 7.75 12.52 16.52
C GLY A 94 7.77 11.45 15.43
N LEU A 95 7.79 11.90 14.19
CA LEU A 95 7.92 11.01 13.05
C LEU A 95 9.32 10.39 13.02
N GLN A 96 9.37 9.06 12.96
CA GLN A 96 10.63 8.31 12.96
C GLN A 96 11.32 8.31 11.58
N ILE A 97 10.56 8.35 10.49
CA ILE A 97 11.11 8.41 9.12
C ILE A 97 11.37 9.86 8.68
N HIS A 98 12.28 10.05 7.72
CA HIS A 98 12.57 11.39 7.22
C HIS A 98 11.36 12.03 6.51
N SER A 99 11.18 13.34 6.68
CA SER A 99 10.03 14.14 6.21
C SER A 99 9.81 14.09 4.70
N LEU A 100 10.88 13.91 3.92
CA LEU A 100 10.82 13.67 2.48
C LEU A 100 9.97 12.44 2.14
N MET A 101 10.04 11.41 2.98
CA MET A 101 9.29 10.17 2.89
C MET A 101 7.99 10.23 3.69
N TYR A 102 7.54 11.38 4.18
CA TYR A 102 6.26 11.48 4.89
C TYR A 102 5.50 12.73 4.49
N ARG A 103 5.39 12.97 3.18
CA ARG A 103 4.66 14.13 2.67
C ARG A 103 3.30 13.70 2.16
N PHE A 104 2.31 13.60 3.04
CA PHE A 104 1.01 13.00 2.74
C PHE A 104 0.18 13.75 1.70
N HIS A 105 0.36 15.06 1.51
CA HIS A 105 -0.27 15.84 0.45
C HIS A 105 0.75 16.79 -0.20
N PRO A 106 0.63 17.17 -1.50
CA PRO A 106 1.64 18.01 -2.15
C PRO A 106 1.74 19.44 -1.60
N SER A 107 0.78 19.86 -0.78
CA SER A 107 0.86 21.15 -0.11
C SER A 107 1.59 21.12 1.24
N VAL A 108 1.91 19.93 1.76
CA VAL A 108 2.47 19.78 3.10
C VAL A 108 3.89 20.34 3.15
N GLN A 109 4.14 21.23 4.10
CA GLN A 109 5.42 21.88 4.31
C GLN A 109 6.04 21.45 5.65
N TRP A 110 7.26 20.95 5.58
CA TRP A 110 8.07 20.56 6.72
C TRP A 110 9.18 21.59 6.95
N ASN A 111 9.41 21.93 8.22
CA ASN A 111 10.48 22.82 8.67
C ASN A 111 11.69 22.07 9.26
N ARG A 112 11.59 20.73 9.40
CA ARG A 112 12.64 19.85 9.94
C ARG A 112 12.61 18.47 9.28
N GLY A 113 13.70 17.73 9.43
CA GLY A 113 13.86 16.38 8.88
C GLY A 113 12.93 15.34 9.53
N TYR A 114 12.61 15.49 10.81
CA TYR A 114 11.74 14.58 11.58
C TYR A 114 10.65 15.41 12.28
N PRO A 115 9.50 15.65 11.63
CA PRO A 115 8.40 16.46 12.17
C PRO A 115 7.85 15.89 13.48
N ASP A 116 7.56 16.76 14.44
CA ASP A 116 6.85 16.35 15.66
C ASP A 116 5.33 16.24 15.44
N ARG A 117 4.64 15.71 16.45
CA ARG A 117 3.19 15.61 16.49
C ARG A 117 2.50 16.94 16.18
N GLN A 118 2.94 18.06 16.77
CA GLN A 118 2.27 19.35 16.59
C GLN A 118 2.33 19.80 15.14
N GLN A 119 3.49 19.65 14.50
CA GLN A 119 3.66 20.00 13.09
C GLN A 119 2.79 19.13 12.18
N ILE A 120 2.73 17.83 12.44
CA ILE A 120 1.90 16.91 11.65
C ILE A 120 0.42 17.27 11.80
N LEU A 121 -0.07 17.47 13.02
CA LEU A 121 -1.45 17.89 13.28
C LEU A 121 -1.77 19.24 12.64
N SER A 122 -0.86 20.21 12.72
CA SER A 122 -1.01 21.50 12.06
C SER A 122 -1.16 21.34 10.56
N GLN A 123 -0.32 20.53 9.90
CA GLN A 123 -0.38 20.31 8.45
C GLN A 123 -1.68 19.61 8.03
N VAL A 124 -2.16 18.63 8.81
CA VAL A 124 -3.45 17.96 8.55
C VAL A 124 -4.62 18.95 8.70
N ARG A 125 -4.64 19.75 9.76
CA ARG A 125 -5.71 20.73 10.01
C ARG A 125 -5.72 21.82 8.94
N GLN A 126 -4.55 22.33 8.53
CA GLN A 126 -4.43 23.27 7.42
C GLN A 126 -4.98 22.67 6.12
N LEU A 127 -4.71 21.39 5.85
CA LEU A 127 -5.27 20.72 4.67
C LEU A 127 -6.79 20.57 4.76
N TRP A 128 -7.28 20.18 5.94
CA TRP A 128 -8.71 20.04 6.23
C TRP A 128 -9.48 21.36 6.03
N GLU A 129 -8.89 22.49 6.45
CA GLU A 129 -9.45 23.82 6.24
C GLU A 129 -9.31 24.29 4.79
N ARG A 130 -8.11 24.16 4.19
CA ARG A 130 -7.80 24.61 2.82
C ARG A 130 -8.75 24.02 1.77
N TYR A 131 -9.23 22.80 1.97
CA TYR A 131 -10.14 22.12 1.04
C TYR A 131 -11.61 22.15 1.50
N GLY A 132 -11.95 22.95 2.52
CA GLY A 132 -13.34 23.10 2.99
C GLY A 132 -13.95 21.80 3.51
N LEU A 133 -13.13 20.93 4.12
CA LEU A 133 -13.56 19.60 4.56
C LEU A 133 -14.33 19.62 5.88
N LYS A 134 -14.28 20.72 6.63
CA LYS A 134 -14.98 20.87 7.91
C LYS A 134 -16.48 20.62 7.81
N GLU A 135 -17.14 21.26 6.87
CA GLU A 135 -18.60 21.11 6.65
C GLU A 135 -18.98 19.76 6.04
N ARG A 136 -17.99 19.06 5.47
CA ARG A 136 -18.12 17.74 4.86
C ARG A 136 -17.80 16.60 5.81
N THR A 137 -17.38 16.91 7.04
CA THR A 137 -17.07 15.90 8.05
C THR A 137 -18.27 15.70 8.97
N ARG A 138 -18.65 14.44 9.17
CA ARG A 138 -19.65 13.98 10.14
C ARG A 138 -18.91 13.32 11.28
N PHE A 139 -18.79 14.05 12.38
CA PHE A 139 -18.15 13.59 13.61
C PHE A 139 -19.09 12.70 14.43
N ASN A 140 -18.54 11.98 15.40
CA ASN A 140 -19.28 11.06 16.26
C ASN A 140 -20.13 10.05 15.46
N THR A 141 -19.68 9.70 14.25
CA THR A 141 -20.40 8.86 13.31
C THR A 141 -19.53 7.66 12.98
N LYS A 142 -19.58 6.64 13.83
CA LYS A 142 -18.88 5.37 13.60
C LYS A 142 -19.58 4.60 12.48
N ILE A 143 -18.79 4.06 11.55
CA ILE A 143 -19.32 3.22 10.46
C ILE A 143 -19.20 1.76 10.85
N ASP A 144 -20.35 1.08 10.90
CA ASP A 144 -20.47 -0.33 11.24
C ASP A 144 -20.81 -1.19 10.02
N ARG A 145 -21.40 -0.62 8.96
CA ARG A 145 -21.75 -1.36 7.74
C ARG A 145 -21.75 -0.49 6.48
N VAL A 146 -21.32 -1.06 5.36
CA VAL A 146 -21.35 -0.50 4.02
C VAL A 146 -21.94 -1.54 3.07
N TYR A 147 -22.95 -1.17 2.29
CA TYR A 147 -23.65 -2.07 1.38
C TYR A 147 -24.14 -1.31 0.14
N GLN A 148 -24.51 -2.03 -0.93
CA GLN A 148 -25.08 -1.40 -2.13
C GLN A 148 -26.60 -1.41 -2.08
N ASP A 149 -27.23 -0.34 -2.59
CA ASP A 149 -28.65 -0.34 -2.91
C ASP A 149 -28.92 -1.02 -4.26
N ASP A 150 -30.21 -1.16 -4.63
CA ASP A 150 -30.64 -1.80 -5.88
C ASP A 150 -30.11 -1.10 -7.15
N GLN A 151 -29.60 0.14 -7.02
CA GLN A 151 -29.00 0.91 -8.10
C GLN A 151 -27.46 0.81 -8.12
N GLY A 152 -26.88 -0.06 -7.29
CA GLY A 152 -25.44 -0.27 -7.17
C GLY A 152 -24.70 0.87 -6.46
N ARG A 153 -25.41 1.78 -5.78
CA ARG A 153 -24.81 2.88 -5.02
C ARG A 153 -24.53 2.44 -3.60
N TRP A 154 -23.42 2.90 -3.06
CA TRP A 154 -23.01 2.60 -1.70
C TRP A 154 -23.84 3.40 -0.69
N ILE A 155 -24.33 2.68 0.31
CA ILE A 155 -24.92 3.19 1.55
C ILE A 155 -23.93 2.92 2.68
N VAL A 156 -23.75 3.91 3.53
CA VAL A 156 -22.91 3.83 4.72
C VAL A 156 -23.82 3.91 5.94
N ASN A 157 -23.84 2.86 6.77
CA ASN A 157 -24.80 2.56 7.84
C ASN A 157 -26.28 2.57 7.41
N ASP A 158 -26.79 3.73 7.03
CA ASP A 158 -28.20 4.01 6.73
C ASP A 158 -28.34 4.99 5.54
N PRO A 159 -29.38 4.88 4.69
CA PRO A 159 -29.57 5.76 3.53
C PRO A 159 -29.73 7.26 3.84
N SER A 160 -30.07 7.64 5.08
CA SER A 160 -30.13 9.03 5.53
C SER A 160 -28.76 9.72 5.53
N LEU A 161 -27.67 8.94 5.65
CA LEU A 161 -26.29 9.45 5.55
C LEU A 161 -25.86 9.71 4.10
N GLY A 162 -26.73 9.39 3.14
CA GLY A 162 -26.54 9.64 1.73
C GLY A 162 -26.20 8.39 0.92
N ARG A 163 -26.03 8.61 -0.38
CA ARG A 163 -25.69 7.60 -1.38
C ARG A 163 -24.41 7.99 -2.08
N PHE A 164 -23.54 7.03 -2.31
CA PHE A 164 -22.19 7.25 -2.79
C PHE A 164 -21.89 6.35 -4.00
N GLY A 165 -21.12 6.87 -4.96
CA GLY A 165 -20.62 6.06 -6.08
C GLY A 165 -19.28 5.38 -5.79
N GLY A 166 -18.58 5.79 -4.73
CA GLY A 166 -17.37 5.12 -4.26
C GLY A 166 -17.13 5.30 -2.77
N VAL A 167 -16.31 4.42 -2.20
CA VAL A 167 -15.98 4.38 -0.78
C VAL A 167 -14.47 4.31 -0.59
N ILE A 168 -13.93 5.18 0.25
CA ILE A 168 -12.54 5.13 0.70
C ILE A 168 -12.54 4.74 2.17
N ALA A 169 -12.04 3.53 2.48
CA ALA A 169 -11.75 3.13 3.84
C ALA A 169 -10.37 3.69 4.24
N ALA A 170 -10.35 4.57 5.24
CA ALA A 170 -9.17 5.28 5.74
C ALA A 170 -9.03 5.15 7.26
N VAL A 171 -9.42 3.99 7.81
CA VAL A 171 -9.44 3.70 9.25
C VAL A 171 -8.05 3.49 9.87
N GLY A 172 -7.00 3.38 9.03
CA GLY A 172 -5.62 3.21 9.46
C GLY A 172 -5.30 1.84 10.06
N THR A 173 -4.14 1.72 10.70
CA THR A 173 -3.65 0.48 11.32
C THR A 173 -3.58 0.54 12.85
N CYS A 174 -3.77 1.72 13.45
CA CYS A 174 -3.64 1.94 14.89
C CYS A 174 -4.99 2.35 15.51
N GLY A 175 -5.69 1.39 16.12
CA GLY A 175 -6.98 1.54 16.77
C GLY A 175 -6.87 1.85 18.26
N ALA A 176 -7.42 0.96 19.09
CA ALA A 176 -7.33 1.06 20.55
C ALA A 176 -5.97 0.56 21.08
N PRO A 177 -5.44 1.12 22.17
CA PRO A 177 -4.25 0.60 22.85
C PRO A 177 -4.33 -0.90 23.13
N LYS A 178 -3.21 -1.62 22.96
CA LYS A 178 -3.11 -3.01 23.38
C LYS A 178 -2.54 -3.04 24.80
N MET A 179 -3.28 -3.64 25.72
CA MET A 179 -2.87 -3.85 27.11
C MET A 179 -3.07 -5.34 27.43
N PRO A 180 -2.11 -6.21 27.07
CA PRO A 180 -2.19 -7.62 27.42
C PRO A 180 -2.08 -7.78 28.94
N LYS A 181 -2.91 -8.66 29.52
CA LYS A 181 -2.80 -9.01 30.94
C LYS A 181 -1.61 -9.95 31.11
N ILE A 182 -0.62 -9.52 31.89
CA ILE A 182 0.56 -10.29 32.27
C ILE A 182 0.37 -10.73 33.74
N PRO A 183 0.80 -11.94 34.14
CA PRO A 183 0.72 -12.39 35.52
C PRO A 183 1.37 -11.39 36.49
N GLY A 184 0.78 -11.23 37.67
CA GLY A 184 1.31 -10.38 38.74
C GLY A 184 1.16 -8.86 38.53
N MET A 185 0.53 -8.38 37.45
CA MET A 185 0.42 -6.93 37.18
C MET A 185 -0.17 -6.14 38.36
N ASP A 186 -1.12 -6.73 39.09
CA ASP A 186 -1.77 -6.12 40.25
C ASP A 186 -0.83 -6.04 41.48
N ASN A 187 0.30 -6.75 41.47
CA ASN A 187 1.29 -6.76 42.55
C ASN A 187 2.32 -5.64 42.42
N PHE A 188 2.49 -5.05 41.23
CA PHE A 188 3.47 -4.00 41.01
C PHE A 188 3.06 -2.71 41.72
N LYS A 189 3.96 -2.15 42.54
CA LYS A 189 3.65 -0.97 43.37
C LYS A 189 3.69 0.35 42.62
N GLY A 190 4.40 0.40 41.49
CA GLY A 190 4.51 1.59 40.64
C GLY A 190 3.34 1.72 39.65
N PRO A 191 3.22 2.87 38.95
CA PRO A 191 2.22 3.02 37.92
C PRO A 191 2.59 2.25 36.63
N ILE A 192 1.55 1.70 35.98
CA ILE A 192 1.64 1.06 34.67
C ILE A 192 0.90 1.93 33.66
N TYR A 193 1.59 2.37 32.61
CA TYR A 193 1.01 3.20 31.54
C TYR A 193 1.08 2.50 30.19
N HIS A 194 0.14 2.77 29.30
CA HIS A 194 0.35 2.48 27.88
C HIS A 194 1.30 3.52 27.28
N SER A 195 2.08 3.14 26.27
CA SER A 195 3.04 4.06 25.63
C SER A 195 2.42 5.31 25.00
N SER A 196 1.09 5.37 24.82
CA SER A 196 0.38 6.56 24.30
C SER A 196 -0.09 7.53 25.39
N GLU A 197 0.15 7.24 26.67
CA GLU A 197 -0.41 7.98 27.82
C GLU A 197 0.69 8.57 28.71
N LEU A 198 1.84 8.88 28.11
CA LEU A 198 3.04 9.39 28.80
C LEU A 198 3.03 10.91 28.97
N THR A 199 2.19 11.63 28.24
CA THR A 199 2.10 13.09 28.34
C THR A 199 1.74 13.50 29.78
N GLY A 200 2.58 14.35 30.39
CA GLY A 200 2.40 14.85 31.76
C GLY A 200 2.76 13.86 32.87
N LYS A 201 3.43 12.73 32.55
CA LYS A 201 3.88 11.78 33.57
C LYS A 201 5.25 12.16 34.11
N ASP A 202 5.38 12.18 35.43
CA ASP A 202 6.65 12.44 36.10
C ASP A 202 7.50 11.17 36.17
N VAL A 203 8.58 11.14 35.39
CA VAL A 203 9.58 10.06 35.36
C VAL A 203 10.95 10.51 35.86
N LYS A 204 11.08 11.76 36.33
CA LYS A 204 12.36 12.35 36.68
C LYS A 204 13.05 11.58 37.81
N GLY A 205 14.29 11.14 37.56
CA GLY A 205 15.07 10.37 38.52
C GLY A 205 14.55 8.94 38.77
N LYS A 206 13.54 8.47 38.03
CA LYS A 206 12.93 7.14 38.20
C LYS A 206 13.50 6.12 37.21
N LYS A 207 13.45 4.83 37.57
CA LYS A 207 13.75 3.70 36.68
C LYS A 207 12.49 3.32 35.90
N MET A 208 12.58 3.28 34.58
CA MET A 208 11.46 2.94 33.70
C MET A 208 11.71 1.62 32.97
N ALA A 209 10.80 0.66 33.11
CA ALA A 209 10.81 -0.55 32.28
C ALA A 209 9.79 -0.43 31.15
N ILE A 210 10.21 -0.67 29.91
CA ILE A 210 9.40 -0.55 28.70
C ILE A 210 9.18 -1.94 28.13
N ILE A 211 7.95 -2.42 28.14
CA ILE A 211 7.59 -3.73 27.58
C ILE A 211 7.22 -3.59 26.10
N GLY A 212 8.04 -4.18 25.24
CA GLY A 212 7.90 -4.18 23.79
C GLY A 212 9.16 -3.66 23.09
N GLY A 213 9.43 -4.13 21.87
CA GLY A 213 10.60 -3.73 21.08
C GLY A 213 10.24 -3.11 19.73
N GLY A 214 9.14 -2.36 19.65
CA GLY A 214 8.68 -1.67 18.44
C GLY A 214 8.89 -0.15 18.50
N ALA A 215 8.41 0.57 17.47
CA ALA A 215 8.54 2.03 17.40
C ALA A 215 8.01 2.75 18.66
N SER A 216 6.92 2.26 19.25
CA SER A 216 6.37 2.82 20.50
C SER A 216 7.29 2.65 21.71
N ALA A 217 8.17 1.64 21.72
CA ALA A 217 9.15 1.45 22.79
C ALA A 217 10.29 2.45 22.66
N VAL A 218 10.72 2.72 21.42
CA VAL A 218 11.67 3.79 21.10
C VAL A 218 11.10 5.15 21.49
N GLU A 219 9.85 5.45 21.16
CA GLU A 219 9.21 6.71 21.59
C GLU A 219 9.11 6.82 23.12
N ALA A 220 8.79 5.73 23.83
CA ALA A 220 8.78 5.72 25.28
C ALA A 220 10.18 5.95 25.86
N LEU A 221 11.22 5.40 25.23
CA LEU A 221 12.61 5.62 25.60
C LEU A 221 13.03 7.09 25.39
N GLU A 222 12.69 7.67 24.24
CA GLU A 222 12.92 9.10 23.95
C GLU A 222 12.22 10.00 24.99
N PHE A 223 10.98 9.66 25.37
CA PHE A 223 10.26 10.34 26.45
C PHE A 223 11.02 10.23 27.79
N ALA A 224 11.47 9.02 28.17
CA ALA A 224 12.20 8.82 29.41
C ALA A 224 13.46 9.72 29.50
N PHE A 225 14.18 9.89 28.39
CA PHE A 225 15.35 10.78 28.37
C PHE A 225 14.99 12.26 28.36
N THR A 226 13.91 12.64 27.68
CA THR A 226 13.46 14.04 27.63
C THR A 226 13.02 14.53 29.01
N GLU A 227 12.46 13.64 29.82
CA GLU A 227 11.95 13.91 31.17
C GLU A 227 12.94 13.51 32.29
N ASP A 228 14.23 13.34 31.97
CA ASP A 228 15.31 13.05 32.94
C ASP A 228 15.09 11.80 33.81
N ALA A 229 14.60 10.69 33.25
CA ALA A 229 14.56 9.40 33.93
C ALA A 229 15.98 8.91 34.29
N ALA A 230 16.12 8.24 35.43
CA ALA A 230 17.42 7.75 35.91
C ALA A 230 17.99 6.63 35.03
N LYS A 231 17.12 5.71 34.59
CA LYS A 231 17.46 4.63 33.66
C LYS A 231 16.19 4.15 32.94
N ALA A 232 16.31 3.78 31.67
CA ALA A 232 15.22 3.16 30.93
C ALA A 232 15.65 1.81 30.33
N THR A 233 14.86 0.76 30.58
CA THR A 233 15.16 -0.61 30.15
C THR A 233 14.07 -1.10 29.20
N ILE A 234 14.41 -1.41 27.96
CA ILE A 234 13.50 -2.01 26.97
C ILE A 234 13.55 -3.52 27.11
N LEU A 235 12.38 -4.14 27.27
CA LEU A 235 12.18 -5.57 27.34
C LEU A 235 11.54 -6.05 26.03
N SER A 236 12.30 -6.74 25.19
CA SER A 236 11.83 -7.23 23.89
C SER A 236 11.86 -8.75 23.79
N ARG A 237 10.74 -9.33 23.36
CA ARG A 237 10.62 -10.77 23.07
C ARG A 237 11.20 -11.16 21.71
N SER A 238 11.25 -10.22 20.76
CA SER A 238 11.67 -10.47 19.38
C SER A 238 12.63 -9.38 18.93
N ASP A 239 13.60 -9.77 18.12
CA ASP A 239 14.55 -8.81 17.56
C ASP A 239 13.91 -8.05 16.41
N LYS A 240 14.18 -6.74 16.35
CA LYS A 240 13.80 -5.90 15.22
C LYS A 240 14.97 -5.06 14.79
N TRP A 241 15.04 -4.81 13.49
CA TRP A 241 16.03 -3.90 12.94
C TRP A 241 15.77 -2.47 13.39
N ILE A 242 16.74 -1.87 14.05
CA ILE A 242 16.92 -0.42 14.13
C ILE A 242 17.83 0.03 12.98
N ILE A 243 17.41 1.06 12.25
CA ILE A 243 18.16 1.71 11.17
C ILE A 243 18.43 3.18 11.54
N PRO A 244 19.55 3.77 11.08
CA PRO A 244 19.93 5.13 11.44
C PRO A 244 18.92 6.15 10.91
N ARG A 245 18.71 7.24 11.64
CA ARG A 245 18.03 8.45 11.15
C ARG A 245 18.87 9.13 10.07
N ASN A 246 18.87 8.59 8.86
CA ASN A 246 19.66 9.11 7.75
C ASN A 246 18.87 9.03 6.43
N MET A 247 18.55 10.21 5.87
CA MET A 247 17.76 10.34 4.66
C MET A 247 18.30 9.48 3.50
N ILE A 248 19.61 9.39 3.30
CA ILE A 248 20.20 8.65 2.18
C ILE A 248 20.04 7.15 2.41
N VAL A 249 20.39 6.67 3.61
CA VAL A 249 20.26 5.25 3.96
C VAL A 249 18.81 4.81 3.85
N ASP A 250 17.89 5.53 4.48
CA ASP A 250 16.46 5.20 4.47
C ASP A 250 15.88 5.21 3.06
N THR A 251 16.28 6.19 2.24
CA THR A 251 15.85 6.29 0.84
C THR A 251 16.34 5.08 0.05
N LEU A 252 17.62 4.71 0.16
CA LEU A 252 18.19 3.56 -0.54
C LEU A 252 17.52 2.25 -0.12
N LEU A 253 17.27 2.06 1.18
CA LEU A 253 16.55 0.89 1.68
C LEU A 253 15.11 0.83 1.16
N SER A 254 14.41 1.97 1.10
CA SER A 254 13.05 2.04 0.56
C SER A 254 12.97 1.77 -0.95
N PHE A 255 14.07 1.95 -1.69
CA PHE A 255 14.19 1.65 -3.10
C PHE A 255 14.57 0.18 -3.40
N ASN A 256 14.35 -0.74 -2.46
CA ASN A 256 14.57 -2.17 -2.71
C ASN A 256 13.84 -2.61 -4.00
N ILE A 257 14.64 -2.86 -5.04
CA ILE A 257 14.18 -3.13 -6.42
C ILE A 257 13.41 -4.45 -6.50
N PHE A 258 13.69 -5.40 -5.62
CA PHE A 258 13.03 -6.71 -5.60
C PHE A 258 11.79 -6.76 -4.72
N GLY A 259 11.56 -5.71 -3.92
CA GLY A 259 10.33 -5.57 -3.17
C GLY A 259 10.16 -6.56 -2.02
N GLN A 260 11.22 -7.26 -1.64
CA GLN A 260 11.23 -8.34 -0.66
C GLN A 260 12.64 -8.60 -0.12
N GLU A 261 12.74 -9.44 0.90
CA GLU A 261 14.00 -9.98 1.37
C GLU A 261 14.62 -10.91 0.30
N THR A 262 15.91 -10.73 0.00
CA THR A 262 16.60 -11.50 -1.05
C THR A 262 17.98 -11.95 -0.60
N VAL A 263 18.63 -12.81 -1.39
CA VAL A 263 20.04 -13.18 -1.18
C VAL A 263 21.01 -12.00 -1.22
N LEU A 264 20.59 -10.81 -1.67
CA LEU A 264 21.40 -9.58 -1.66
C LEU A 264 21.12 -8.70 -0.44
N SER A 265 20.10 -9.01 0.37
CA SER A 265 19.79 -8.27 1.60
C SER A 265 20.93 -8.31 2.62
N PHE A 266 21.81 -9.32 2.56
CA PHE A 266 23.01 -9.36 3.41
C PHE A 266 23.91 -8.13 3.25
N ILE A 267 23.86 -7.44 2.09
CA ILE A 267 24.70 -6.26 1.81
C ILE A 267 24.32 -5.12 2.76
N PRO A 268 23.09 -4.55 2.71
CA PRO A 268 22.71 -3.49 3.64
C PRO A 268 22.80 -3.94 5.09
N GLU A 269 22.45 -5.19 5.39
CA GLU A 269 22.56 -5.71 6.74
C GLU A 269 24.00 -5.79 7.27
N PHE A 270 24.96 -6.15 6.42
CA PHE A 270 26.38 -6.16 6.76
C PHE A 270 26.85 -4.74 7.09
N PHE A 271 26.48 -3.75 6.29
CA PHE A 271 26.82 -2.35 6.56
C PHE A 271 26.18 -1.86 7.86
N LEU A 272 24.92 -2.19 8.11
CA LEU A 272 24.25 -1.84 9.37
C LEU A 272 24.98 -2.48 10.56
N ARG A 273 25.24 -3.79 10.54
CA ARG A 273 25.95 -4.49 11.63
C ARG A 273 27.34 -3.90 11.86
N LYS A 274 28.11 -3.70 10.79
CA LYS A 274 29.50 -3.23 10.86
C LYS A 274 29.63 -1.78 11.33
N PHE A 275 28.79 -0.88 10.84
CA PHE A 275 28.96 0.56 11.04
C PHE A 275 27.96 1.16 12.04
N PHE A 276 26.70 0.72 12.02
CA PHE A 276 25.65 1.31 12.85
C PHE A 276 25.54 0.61 14.21
N TYR A 277 25.52 -0.71 14.23
CA TYR A 277 25.52 -1.48 15.47
C TYR A 277 26.90 -1.50 16.11
N ARG A 278 27.95 -1.89 15.38
CA ARG A 278 29.36 -1.86 15.80
C ARG A 278 29.60 -2.49 17.18
N ASP A 279 29.57 -1.68 18.23
CA ASP A 279 29.74 -2.02 19.64
C ASP A 279 28.47 -2.58 20.30
N LEU A 280 27.34 -2.51 19.60
CA LEU A 280 26.03 -3.01 20.00
C LEU A 280 25.58 -4.18 19.11
N GLU A 281 26.50 -5.02 18.63
CA GLU A 281 26.15 -6.12 17.71
C GLU A 281 25.18 -7.14 18.34
N ASP A 282 25.16 -7.29 19.67
CA ASP A 282 24.28 -8.23 20.37
C ASP A 282 22.79 -7.89 20.26
N ILE A 283 22.44 -6.60 20.12
CA ILE A 283 21.04 -6.18 19.90
C ILE A 283 20.60 -6.28 18.44
N ALA A 284 21.55 -6.40 17.50
CA ALA A 284 21.21 -6.57 16.09
C ALA A 284 20.50 -7.91 15.88
N PRO A 285 19.45 -7.96 15.04
CA PRO A 285 18.78 -9.21 14.72
C PRO A 285 19.75 -10.28 14.20
N ASP A 286 19.50 -11.53 14.59
CA ASP A 286 20.24 -12.68 14.10
C ASP A 286 19.99 -12.92 12.59
N LYS A 287 20.70 -13.89 11.99
CA LYS A 287 20.64 -14.13 10.54
C LYS A 287 19.31 -14.69 10.05
N SER A 288 18.44 -15.18 10.94
CA SER A 288 17.10 -15.66 10.60
C SER A 288 16.07 -14.53 10.41
N HIS A 289 16.39 -13.31 10.87
CA HIS A 289 15.51 -12.15 10.79
C HIS A 289 16.08 -11.11 9.81
N GLY A 290 15.65 -11.22 8.55
CA GLY A 290 16.09 -10.31 7.47
C GLY A 290 15.53 -8.89 7.59
N LEU A 291 16.23 -7.93 6.99
CA LEU A 291 15.89 -6.51 7.04
C LEU A 291 14.51 -6.18 6.44
N PHE A 292 14.09 -6.90 5.39
CA PHE A 292 12.83 -6.67 4.68
C PHE A 292 11.73 -7.67 5.06
N MET A 293 11.81 -8.28 6.24
CA MET A 293 10.79 -9.21 6.75
C MET A 293 9.78 -8.52 7.68
N GLU A 294 10.20 -7.46 8.37
CA GLU A 294 9.37 -6.64 9.25
C GLU A 294 9.69 -5.15 9.10
N THR A 295 8.79 -4.29 9.59
CA THR A 295 9.04 -2.84 9.63
C THR A 295 10.16 -2.51 10.61
N PRO A 296 11.32 -1.97 10.17
CA PRO A 296 12.38 -1.55 11.06
C PRO A 296 12.03 -0.24 11.78
N MET A 297 12.72 0.02 12.88
CA MET A 297 12.64 1.26 13.65
C MET A 297 13.71 2.23 13.17
N VAL A 298 13.36 3.49 12.88
CA VAL A 298 14.31 4.49 12.39
C VAL A 298 14.72 5.41 13.53
N ASN A 299 15.85 5.11 14.18
CA ASN A 299 16.30 5.86 15.36
C ASN A 299 17.81 5.73 15.61
N SER A 300 18.52 6.86 15.64
CA SER A 300 19.94 6.89 16.03
C SER A 300 20.13 7.13 17.53
N ASP A 301 19.25 7.93 18.14
CA ASP A 301 19.40 8.42 19.51
C ASP A 301 19.33 7.29 20.55
N VAL A 302 18.50 6.27 20.30
CA VAL A 302 18.43 5.04 21.11
C VAL A 302 19.80 4.36 21.18
N MET A 303 20.52 4.28 20.06
CA MET A 303 21.82 3.63 20.01
C MET A 303 22.85 4.38 20.85
N ASP A 304 22.85 5.71 20.78
CA ASP A 304 23.77 6.53 21.57
C ASP A 304 23.46 6.44 23.07
N LYS A 305 22.19 6.33 23.44
CA LYS A 305 21.76 6.18 24.83
C LYS A 305 22.09 4.80 25.41
N LEU A 306 22.07 3.76 24.58
CA LEU A 306 22.59 2.44 24.95
C LEU A 306 24.11 2.49 25.18
N ARG A 307 24.87 3.19 24.33
CA ARG A 307 26.32 3.38 24.50
C ARG A 307 26.68 4.20 25.74
N GLU A 308 25.86 5.20 26.07
CA GLU A 308 26.00 5.99 27.30
C GLU A 308 25.66 5.20 28.57
N GLY A 309 25.07 4.01 28.46
CA GLY A 309 24.60 3.22 29.61
C GLY A 309 23.34 3.78 30.31
N LYS A 310 22.71 4.82 29.73
CA LYS A 310 21.43 5.40 30.21
C LYS A 310 20.23 4.55 29.81
N ALA A 311 20.38 3.77 28.73
CA ALA A 311 19.41 2.81 28.26
C ALA A 311 19.96 1.38 28.38
N GLU A 312 19.07 0.41 28.49
CA GLU A 312 19.41 -1.00 28.30
C GLU A 312 18.36 -1.67 27.40
N TRP A 313 18.80 -2.53 26.48
CA TRP A 313 17.92 -3.31 25.62
C TRP A 313 18.08 -4.79 25.95
N VAL A 314 17.03 -5.38 26.50
CA VAL A 314 17.04 -6.75 27.02
C VAL A 314 16.18 -7.65 26.15
N ARG A 315 16.83 -8.62 25.50
CA ARG A 315 16.14 -9.72 24.83
C ARG A 315 15.66 -10.71 25.90
N CYS A 316 14.36 -10.81 26.10
CA CYS A 316 13.80 -11.64 27.16
C CYS A 316 12.37 -12.10 26.90
N ASP A 317 11.98 -13.15 27.61
CA ASP A 317 10.57 -13.46 27.84
C ASP A 317 10.11 -12.83 29.15
N ILE A 318 8.86 -12.37 29.18
CA ILE A 318 8.27 -11.69 30.35
C ILE A 318 7.41 -12.71 31.07
N ASP A 319 7.79 -13.05 32.30
CA ASP A 319 7.15 -14.11 33.06
C ASP A 319 6.03 -13.55 33.94
N GLU A 320 6.39 -12.66 34.87
CA GLU A 320 5.43 -12.03 35.78
C GLU A 320 5.91 -10.67 36.29
N PHE A 321 4.97 -9.86 36.75
CA PHE A 321 5.24 -8.64 37.49
C PHE A 321 5.41 -8.98 38.96
N VAL A 322 6.38 -8.33 39.60
CA VAL A 322 6.67 -8.44 41.02
C VAL A 322 6.57 -7.06 41.66
N GLU A 323 6.60 -6.97 42.98
CA GLU A 323 6.40 -5.68 43.68
C GLU A 323 7.38 -4.58 43.25
N SER A 324 8.63 -4.93 42.97
CA SER A 324 9.72 -3.99 42.61
C SER A 324 9.94 -3.81 41.10
N GLY A 325 9.24 -4.55 40.24
CA GLY A 325 9.53 -4.56 38.81
C GLY A 325 8.98 -5.77 38.07
N ILE A 326 9.78 -6.34 37.17
CA ILE A 326 9.36 -7.42 36.26
C ILE A 326 10.35 -8.57 36.30
N ARG A 327 9.88 -9.79 36.54
CA ARG A 327 10.67 -11.01 36.36
C ARG A 327 10.68 -11.40 34.89
N VAL A 328 11.89 -11.62 34.37
CA VAL A 328 12.11 -11.95 32.97
C VAL A 328 13.11 -13.10 32.84
N ASN A 329 12.96 -13.88 31.77
CA ASN A 329 13.95 -14.84 31.32
C ASN A 329 14.82 -14.19 30.22
N ARG A 330 16.01 -13.70 30.57
CA ARG A 330 16.95 -13.07 29.62
C ARG A 330 17.56 -14.10 28.69
N ARG A 331 17.44 -13.86 27.38
CA ARG A 331 17.91 -14.76 26.32
C ARG A 331 19.11 -14.16 25.59
N ALA A 332 20.07 -15.04 25.24
CA ALA A 332 21.17 -14.68 24.36
C ALA A 332 20.69 -14.51 22.90
N LYS A 333 21.48 -13.82 22.07
CA LYS A 333 21.20 -13.64 20.64
C LYS A 333 21.06 -14.97 19.91
N GLY A 334 20.02 -15.07 19.08
CA GLY A 334 19.70 -16.28 18.31
C GLY A 334 18.94 -17.35 19.09
N VAL A 335 18.71 -17.18 20.39
CA VAL A 335 17.85 -18.09 21.16
C VAL A 335 16.38 -17.72 20.90
N PRO A 336 15.53 -18.67 20.44
CA PRO A 336 14.13 -18.41 20.13
C PRO A 336 13.31 -18.09 21.39
N GLN A 337 12.10 -17.57 21.18
CA GLN A 337 11.14 -17.29 22.25
C GLN A 337 10.82 -18.56 23.05
N GLY A 338 10.80 -18.49 24.38
CA GLY A 338 10.61 -19.64 25.26
C GLY A 338 11.82 -20.58 25.33
N GLY A 339 12.95 -20.19 24.73
CA GLY A 339 14.21 -20.91 24.82
C GLY A 339 14.91 -20.71 26.18
N PRO A 340 16.04 -21.42 26.39
CA PRO A 340 16.81 -21.30 27.63
C PRO A 340 17.37 -19.89 27.81
N GLY A 341 17.36 -19.41 29.04
CA GLY A 341 17.92 -18.11 29.41
C GLY A 341 18.21 -18.03 30.90
N HIS A 342 18.44 -16.83 31.38
CA HIS A 342 18.73 -16.54 32.79
C HIS A 342 17.57 -15.74 33.39
N GLU A 343 16.96 -16.26 34.44
CA GLU A 343 15.94 -15.53 35.19
C GLU A 343 16.55 -14.36 35.95
N GLU A 344 15.98 -13.17 35.77
CA GLU A 344 16.38 -11.96 36.47
C GLU A 344 15.16 -11.09 36.76
N VAL A 345 15.29 -10.21 37.77
CA VAL A 345 14.28 -9.19 38.05
C VAL A 345 14.81 -7.85 37.58
N ILE A 346 14.05 -7.20 36.71
CA ILE A 346 14.31 -5.84 36.24
C ILE A 346 13.55 -4.88 37.16
N ASP A 347 14.27 -4.20 38.05
CA ASP A 347 13.71 -3.18 38.93
C ASP A 347 13.18 -1.99 38.12
N ALA A 348 11.98 -1.54 38.46
CA ALA A 348 11.33 -0.39 37.83
C ALA A 348 10.46 0.35 38.83
N ASP A 349 10.52 1.68 38.80
CA ASP A 349 9.56 2.52 39.51
C ASP A 349 8.29 2.73 38.66
N ILE A 350 8.43 2.64 37.34
CA ILE A 350 7.35 2.85 36.35
C ILE A 350 7.45 1.81 35.25
N ILE A 351 6.31 1.25 34.84
CA ILE A 351 6.24 0.32 33.70
C ILE A 351 5.46 0.95 32.56
N VAL A 352 6.02 0.90 31.35
CA VAL A 352 5.39 1.37 30.13
C VAL A 352 5.13 0.20 29.19
N MET A 353 3.85 -0.05 28.92
CA MET A 353 3.39 -1.05 27.97
C MET A 353 3.46 -0.49 26.55
N ALA A 354 4.59 -0.69 25.87
CA ALA A 354 4.79 -0.36 24.46
C ALA A 354 4.36 -1.51 23.54
N THR A 355 3.18 -2.09 23.81
CA THR A 355 2.70 -3.31 23.13
C THR A 355 1.86 -3.05 21.87
N GLY A 356 1.85 -1.80 21.41
CA GLY A 356 1.22 -1.38 20.16
C GLY A 356 -0.29 -1.20 20.26
N PHE A 357 -0.96 -1.18 19.12
CA PHE A 357 -2.40 -0.91 19.01
C PHE A 357 -3.12 -2.09 18.36
N LYS A 358 -4.40 -2.26 18.69
CA LYS A 358 -5.29 -3.16 17.95
C LYS A 358 -5.53 -2.58 16.56
N ARG A 359 -5.43 -3.41 15.53
CA ARG A 359 -5.73 -3.01 14.16
C ARG A 359 -7.23 -2.76 14.01
N PRO A 360 -7.67 -1.60 13.46
CA PRO A 360 -9.06 -1.37 13.14
C PRO A 360 -9.59 -2.41 12.15
N SER A 361 -10.81 -2.89 12.37
CA SER A 361 -11.44 -3.87 11.48
C SER A 361 -11.94 -3.21 10.20
N LEU A 362 -11.85 -3.93 9.08
CA LEU A 362 -12.51 -3.59 7.82
C LEU A 362 -13.86 -4.29 7.66
N SER A 363 -14.32 -5.04 8.67
CA SER A 363 -15.57 -5.85 8.63
C SER A 363 -16.86 -5.06 8.38
N PHE A 364 -16.81 -3.73 8.35
CA PHE A 364 -17.93 -2.91 7.89
C PHE A 364 -18.11 -2.98 6.36
N LEU A 365 -17.11 -3.43 5.61
CA LEU A 365 -17.22 -3.69 4.17
C LEU A 365 -18.03 -4.97 3.90
N PRO A 366 -18.58 -5.14 2.69
CA PRO A 366 -19.25 -6.37 2.28
C PRO A 366 -18.43 -7.64 2.54
N GLU A 367 -19.07 -8.73 2.96
CA GLU A 367 -18.41 -9.99 3.33
C GLU A 367 -17.61 -10.61 2.16
N ASP A 368 -18.09 -10.44 0.93
CA ASP A 368 -17.44 -10.91 -0.30
C ASP A 368 -16.10 -10.21 -0.60
N CYS A 369 -15.74 -9.14 0.14
CA CYS A 369 -14.40 -8.55 0.10
C CYS A 369 -13.35 -9.44 0.79
N PHE A 370 -13.76 -10.36 1.66
CA PHE A 370 -12.90 -11.16 2.53
C PHE A 370 -12.85 -12.64 2.14
N GLU A 371 -13.47 -13.02 1.03
CA GLU A 371 -13.49 -14.40 0.56
C GLU A 371 -12.09 -14.89 0.12
N GLU A 372 -11.76 -16.12 0.51
CA GLU A 372 -10.56 -16.81 0.06
C GLU A 372 -10.63 -17.12 -1.45
N PRO A 373 -9.51 -17.06 -2.20
CA PRO A 373 -8.12 -16.92 -1.75
C PRO A 373 -7.59 -15.47 -1.75
N TYR A 374 -8.48 -14.47 -1.74
CA TYR A 374 -8.14 -13.05 -1.93
C TYR A 374 -8.57 -12.14 -0.77
N PRO A 375 -8.42 -12.53 0.52
CA PRO A 375 -8.65 -11.60 1.63
C PRO A 375 -7.53 -10.56 1.71
N PRO A 376 -7.76 -9.40 2.36
CA PRO A 376 -6.68 -8.46 2.65
C PRO A 376 -5.58 -9.15 3.47
N PRO A 377 -4.27 -8.91 3.21
CA PRO A 377 -3.72 -7.88 2.34
C PRO A 377 -3.68 -8.24 0.83
N ASN A 378 -4.16 -9.41 0.41
CA ASN A 378 -4.12 -9.92 -0.98
C ASN A 378 -5.16 -9.26 -1.89
N TRP A 379 -5.25 -7.94 -1.87
CA TRP A 379 -6.11 -7.15 -2.73
C TRP A 379 -5.33 -6.55 -3.90
N TYR A 380 -6.06 -6.11 -4.93
CA TYR A 380 -5.44 -5.46 -6.07
C TYR A 380 -4.78 -4.16 -5.63
N LEU A 381 -3.49 -3.99 -5.91
CA LEU A 381 -2.66 -2.91 -5.36
C LEU A 381 -2.70 -2.82 -3.82
N GLN A 382 -2.96 -3.95 -3.13
CA GLN A 382 -3.27 -4.04 -1.69
C GLN A 382 -4.44 -3.16 -1.24
N THR A 383 -5.17 -2.51 -2.14
CA THR A 383 -6.09 -1.43 -1.80
C THR A 383 -7.50 -1.73 -2.27
N PHE A 384 -7.65 -2.35 -3.45
CA PHE A 384 -8.94 -2.55 -4.11
C PHE A 384 -9.38 -4.01 -3.97
N PRO A 385 -10.48 -4.31 -3.26
CA PRO A 385 -11.04 -5.66 -3.26
C PRO A 385 -11.46 -6.06 -4.69
N PRO A 386 -11.12 -7.28 -5.16
CA PRO A 386 -11.41 -7.69 -6.54
C PRO A 386 -12.88 -7.61 -6.96
N THR A 387 -13.80 -7.81 -6.00
CA THR A 387 -15.25 -7.78 -6.20
C THR A 387 -15.78 -6.35 -6.36
N HIS A 388 -15.15 -5.36 -5.72
CA HIS A 388 -15.67 -3.99 -5.62
C HIS A 388 -14.63 -2.92 -6.03
N PRO A 389 -14.44 -2.66 -7.34
CA PRO A 389 -13.48 -1.67 -7.84
C PRO A 389 -13.80 -0.21 -7.47
N SER A 390 -15.02 0.06 -6.97
CA SER A 390 -15.45 1.36 -6.44
C SER A 390 -15.14 1.54 -4.94
N VAL A 391 -14.51 0.54 -4.30
CA VAL A 391 -14.05 0.58 -2.91
C VAL A 391 -12.52 0.61 -2.89
N SER A 392 -11.95 1.46 -2.04
CA SER A 392 -10.50 1.61 -1.91
C SER A 392 -10.12 1.70 -0.44
N ALA A 393 -9.34 0.74 0.05
CA ALA A 393 -8.87 0.68 1.43
C ALA A 393 -7.42 1.17 1.51
N ILE A 394 -7.25 2.47 1.73
CA ILE A 394 -5.95 3.13 1.67
C ILE A 394 -5.32 3.13 3.07
N ASN A 395 -4.07 2.69 3.18
CA ASN A 395 -3.29 2.65 4.43
C ASN A 395 -3.94 1.86 5.59
N CYS A 396 -4.80 0.88 5.29
CA CYS A 396 -5.44 0.03 6.31
C CYS A 396 -5.26 -1.47 6.07
N THR A 397 -4.69 -1.87 4.93
CA THR A 397 -4.43 -3.27 4.53
C THR A 397 -2.96 -3.68 4.62
N TYR A 398 -2.02 -2.74 4.56
CA TYR A 398 -0.58 -3.02 4.70
C TYR A 398 -0.23 -3.71 6.03
N VAL A 399 0.82 -4.53 6.02
CA VAL A 399 1.29 -5.26 7.21
C VAL A 399 2.64 -4.68 7.66
N ASN A 400 3.67 -4.77 6.82
CA ASN A 400 4.99 -4.18 7.06
C ASN A 400 5.46 -3.32 5.87
N ALA A 401 6.39 -2.39 6.12
CA ALA A 401 7.00 -1.58 5.05
C ALA A 401 8.32 -0.92 5.50
N ILE A 402 9.17 -0.58 4.53
CA ILE A 402 10.17 0.48 4.65
C ILE A 402 9.83 1.51 3.59
N GLY A 403 9.33 2.68 3.97
CA GLY A 403 8.87 3.62 2.96
C GLY A 403 7.75 4.55 3.41
N THR A 404 7.24 5.32 2.44
CA THR A 404 6.38 6.46 2.71
C THR A 404 4.94 6.09 3.04
N VAL A 405 4.34 6.80 3.99
CA VAL A 405 2.88 7.02 4.09
C VAL A 405 2.56 8.39 3.49
N GLY A 406 3.05 8.63 2.28
CA GLY A 406 3.05 9.93 1.59
C GLY A 406 2.01 10.05 0.49
N ASN A 407 2.01 11.22 -0.15
CA ASN A 407 1.14 11.59 -1.27
C ASN A 407 1.25 10.61 -2.44
N TRP A 408 2.44 10.02 -2.64
CA TRP A 408 2.63 8.99 -3.66
C TRP A 408 1.76 7.76 -3.43
N HIS A 409 1.44 7.40 -2.18
CA HIS A 409 0.47 6.33 -1.91
C HIS A 409 -0.96 6.87 -1.89
N ILE A 410 -1.25 7.81 -0.99
CA ILE A 410 -2.63 8.26 -0.77
C ILE A 410 -3.21 8.91 -2.03
N GLY A 411 -2.44 9.78 -2.67
CA GLY A 411 -2.85 10.50 -3.88
C GLY A 411 -3.00 9.58 -5.09
N ILE A 412 -2.06 8.67 -5.34
CA ILE A 412 -2.14 7.74 -6.48
C ILE A 412 -3.36 6.82 -6.32
N TYR A 413 -3.54 6.16 -5.18
CA TYR A 413 -4.67 5.25 -4.99
C TYR A 413 -6.01 5.98 -5.03
N THR A 414 -6.08 7.19 -4.45
CA THR A 414 -7.28 8.03 -4.59
C THR A 414 -7.57 8.31 -6.06
N ARG A 415 -6.56 8.73 -6.85
CA ARG A 415 -6.76 9.05 -8.28
C ARG A 415 -7.06 7.82 -9.14
N ILE A 416 -6.54 6.64 -8.80
CA ILE A 416 -6.94 5.37 -9.43
C ILE A 416 -8.42 5.09 -9.17
N LEU A 417 -8.90 5.29 -7.94
CA LEU A 417 -10.34 5.18 -7.64
C LEU A 417 -11.14 6.18 -8.48
N LEU A 418 -10.74 7.46 -8.52
CA LEU A 418 -11.43 8.48 -9.32
C LEU A 418 -11.49 8.09 -10.81
N MET A 419 -10.39 7.54 -11.35
CA MET A 419 -10.35 7.01 -12.72
C MET A 419 -11.35 5.86 -12.92
N PHE A 420 -11.39 4.87 -12.03
CA PHE A 420 -12.33 3.73 -12.10
C PHE A 420 -13.80 4.15 -11.99
N LEU A 421 -14.07 5.23 -11.27
CA LEU A 421 -15.41 5.80 -11.12
C LEU A 421 -15.86 6.59 -12.35
N MET A 422 -14.94 7.26 -13.03
CA MET A 422 -15.25 8.12 -14.19
C MET A 422 -15.21 7.40 -15.53
N ASP A 423 -14.38 6.37 -15.68
CA ASP A 423 -14.15 5.68 -16.94
C ASP A 423 -14.32 4.17 -16.77
N PRO A 424 -15.50 3.61 -17.12
CA PRO A 424 -15.74 2.17 -17.05
C PRO A 424 -14.73 1.33 -17.84
N PHE A 425 -14.15 1.84 -18.93
CA PHE A 425 -13.14 1.11 -19.72
C PHE A 425 -11.79 1.02 -19.00
N SER A 426 -11.54 1.90 -18.04
CA SER A 426 -10.34 1.86 -17.22
C SER A 426 -10.43 0.84 -16.08
N ARG A 427 -11.65 0.45 -15.69
CA ARG A 427 -11.95 -0.43 -14.56
C ARG A 427 -11.57 -1.88 -14.88
N PRO A 428 -10.65 -2.52 -14.14
CA PRO A 428 -10.37 -3.94 -14.35
C PRO A 428 -11.55 -4.78 -13.85
N SER A 429 -11.79 -5.89 -14.53
CA SER A 429 -12.72 -6.92 -14.05
C SER A 429 -12.12 -7.67 -12.85
N PRO A 430 -12.94 -8.34 -12.02
CA PRO A 430 -12.45 -9.18 -10.93
C PRO A 430 -11.39 -10.19 -11.41
N PHE A 431 -11.59 -10.80 -12.58
CA PHE A 431 -10.63 -11.70 -13.21
C PHE A 431 -9.24 -11.08 -13.37
N TRP A 432 -9.15 -9.85 -13.89
CA TRP A 432 -7.86 -9.19 -14.09
C TRP A 432 -7.22 -8.73 -12.78
N MET A 433 -8.01 -8.32 -11.81
CA MET A 433 -7.53 -8.00 -10.47
C MET A 433 -6.92 -9.23 -9.80
N GLN A 434 -7.61 -10.37 -9.85
CA GLN A 434 -7.14 -11.66 -9.33
C GLN A 434 -5.87 -12.14 -10.03
N ARG A 435 -5.79 -12.04 -11.36
CA ARG A 435 -4.56 -12.39 -12.11
C ARG A 435 -3.36 -11.53 -11.73
N TRP A 436 -3.56 -10.24 -11.47
CA TRP A 436 -2.48 -9.38 -10.97
C TRP A 436 -2.02 -9.81 -9.58
N ILE A 437 -2.95 -10.22 -8.71
CA ILE A 437 -2.64 -10.76 -7.37
C ILE A 437 -1.84 -12.06 -7.51
N ASP A 438 -2.32 -13.01 -8.33
CA ASP A 438 -1.66 -14.30 -8.59
C ASP A 438 -0.24 -14.11 -9.18
N MET A 439 -0.10 -13.18 -10.13
CA MET A 439 1.19 -12.81 -10.70
C MET A 439 2.12 -12.25 -9.62
N THR A 440 1.64 -11.37 -8.75
CA THR A 440 2.45 -10.80 -7.66
C THR A 440 2.89 -11.89 -6.68
N LYS A 441 1.99 -12.81 -6.31
CA LYS A 441 2.31 -14.00 -5.51
C LYS A 441 3.41 -14.83 -6.19
N THR A 442 3.32 -15.01 -7.52
CA THR A 442 4.30 -15.76 -8.32
C THR A 442 5.67 -15.07 -8.35
N LEU A 443 5.71 -13.76 -8.57
CA LEU A 443 6.96 -12.98 -8.61
C LEU A 443 7.65 -12.93 -7.25
N LYS A 444 6.89 -13.04 -6.17
CA LYS A 444 7.39 -13.04 -4.80
C LYS A 444 7.39 -14.43 -4.13
N LEU A 445 7.41 -15.50 -4.92
CA LEU A 445 7.45 -16.88 -4.37
C LEU A 445 8.68 -17.15 -3.52
N THR A 446 9.78 -16.44 -3.77
CA THR A 446 11.03 -16.57 -3.02
C THR A 446 11.08 -15.68 -1.79
N SER A 447 10.05 -14.86 -1.54
CA SER A 447 9.94 -14.07 -0.31
C SER A 447 9.86 -15.01 0.89
N PRO A 448 10.60 -14.75 1.98
CA PRO A 448 10.44 -15.50 3.22
C PRO A 448 9.17 -15.12 4.01
N THR A 449 8.47 -14.05 3.60
CA THR A 449 7.15 -13.64 4.13
C THR A 449 6.08 -13.78 3.05
N GLY A 450 4.80 -13.60 3.39
CA GLY A 450 3.73 -13.50 2.39
C GLY A 450 4.02 -12.40 1.37
N ALA A 451 3.59 -12.61 0.12
CA ALA A 451 3.90 -11.72 -1.01
C ALA A 451 3.47 -10.25 -0.79
N PHE A 452 2.41 -10.05 0.01
CA PHE A 452 1.86 -8.74 0.35
C PHE A 452 2.10 -8.32 1.81
N ASP A 453 2.86 -9.11 2.57
CA ASP A 453 3.15 -8.82 3.98
C ASP A 453 4.16 -7.69 4.12
N PHE A 454 5.04 -7.51 3.13
CA PHE A 454 5.97 -6.40 3.08
C PHE A 454 5.69 -5.54 1.85
N PHE A 455 5.19 -4.33 2.10
CA PHE A 455 4.84 -3.36 1.09
C PHE A 455 6.09 -2.69 0.50
N THR A 456 6.15 -2.63 -0.82
CA THR A 456 7.15 -1.83 -1.55
C THR A 456 6.52 -1.07 -2.72
N TYR A 457 7.29 -0.16 -3.32
CA TYR A 457 6.83 0.54 -4.53
C TYR A 457 6.82 -0.35 -5.78
N LEU A 458 7.39 -1.55 -5.70
CA LEU A 458 7.57 -2.42 -6.85
C LEU A 458 6.22 -2.88 -7.42
N GLU A 459 5.26 -3.20 -6.57
CA GLU A 459 3.89 -3.57 -6.97
C GLU A 459 3.23 -2.45 -7.77
N LEU A 460 3.47 -1.20 -7.37
CA LEU A 460 2.97 -0.03 -8.09
C LEU A 460 3.70 0.16 -9.43
N ILE A 461 5.01 -0.07 -9.49
CA ILE A 461 5.80 -0.03 -10.72
C ILE A 461 5.35 -1.12 -11.69
N TRP A 462 5.17 -2.36 -11.22
CA TRP A 462 4.63 -3.47 -12.01
C TRP A 462 3.24 -3.16 -12.49
N TRP A 463 2.38 -2.63 -11.62
CA TRP A 463 1.06 -2.16 -12.05
C TRP A 463 1.18 -1.13 -13.16
N PHE A 464 2.07 -0.14 -13.06
CA PHE A 464 2.25 0.82 -14.14
C PHE A 464 2.69 0.16 -15.45
N PHE A 465 3.69 -0.70 -15.38
CA PHE A 465 4.20 -1.43 -16.53
C PHE A 465 3.11 -2.30 -17.17
N PHE A 466 2.42 -3.15 -16.40
CA PHE A 466 1.44 -4.09 -16.95
C PHE A 466 0.07 -3.48 -17.22
N CYS A 467 -0.37 -2.51 -16.42
CA CYS A 467 -1.73 -1.96 -16.50
C CYS A 467 -1.81 -0.64 -17.26
N VAL A 468 -0.75 0.17 -17.32
CA VAL A 468 -0.73 1.38 -18.14
C VAL A 468 -0.06 1.06 -19.47
N VAL A 469 1.19 0.59 -19.53
CA VAL A 469 1.89 0.40 -20.82
C VAL A 469 1.15 -0.56 -21.76
N ILE A 470 0.54 -1.62 -21.25
CA ILE A 470 -0.15 -2.62 -22.09
C ILE A 470 -1.56 -2.18 -22.50
N ASN A 471 -2.26 -1.35 -21.70
CA ASN A 471 -3.61 -0.92 -21.99
C ASN A 471 -3.65 0.54 -22.47
N PRO A 472 -3.72 0.80 -23.79
CA PRO A 472 -3.66 2.15 -24.34
C PRO A 472 -4.82 3.05 -23.88
N PHE A 473 -5.97 2.49 -23.47
CA PHE A 473 -7.08 3.29 -22.94
C PHE A 473 -6.76 3.98 -21.61
N ARG A 474 -5.76 3.47 -20.88
CA ARG A 474 -5.29 4.05 -19.61
C ARG A 474 -4.16 5.06 -19.79
N TRP A 475 -3.54 5.16 -20.97
CA TRP A 475 -2.45 6.12 -21.22
C TRP A 475 -2.90 7.56 -21.01
N LYS A 476 -4.14 7.90 -21.41
CA LYS A 476 -4.73 9.22 -21.18
C LYS A 476 -4.83 9.57 -19.68
N TRP A 477 -4.92 8.55 -18.81
CA TRP A 477 -5.02 8.72 -17.36
C TRP A 477 -3.67 8.72 -16.64
N ALA A 478 -2.57 8.35 -17.31
CA ALA A 478 -1.26 8.20 -16.66
C ALA A 478 -0.80 9.49 -15.96
N ILE A 479 -0.85 10.63 -16.66
CA ILE A 479 -0.42 11.92 -16.09
C ILE A 479 -1.29 12.30 -14.88
N PHE A 480 -2.61 12.08 -14.98
CA PHE A 480 -3.53 12.33 -13.88
C PHE A 480 -3.23 11.44 -12.67
N VAL A 481 -3.09 10.13 -12.87
CA VAL A 481 -2.83 9.19 -11.76
C VAL A 481 -1.52 9.51 -11.05
N PHE A 482 -0.42 9.77 -11.77
CA PHE A 482 0.88 10.03 -11.15
C PHE A 482 0.98 11.41 -10.50
N PHE A 483 0.55 12.45 -11.22
CA PHE A 483 0.86 13.81 -10.86
C PHE A 483 -0.35 14.60 -10.35
N GLY A 484 -1.57 14.08 -10.52
CA GLY A 484 -2.79 14.87 -10.32
C GLY A 484 -2.94 16.00 -11.35
N VAL A 485 -2.15 15.94 -12.42
CA VAL A 485 -2.09 16.97 -13.47
C VAL A 485 -2.76 16.46 -14.74
N GLY A 486 -3.40 17.35 -15.47
CA GLY A 486 -4.07 17.01 -16.72
C GLY A 486 -5.49 16.49 -16.46
N PHE A 487 -6.39 16.98 -17.31
CA PHE A 487 -7.84 16.96 -17.20
C PHE A 487 -8.44 17.89 -16.14
N GLY A 488 -8.90 19.06 -16.59
CA GLY A 488 -10.27 19.42 -16.26
C GLY A 488 -11.15 18.32 -16.87
N LEU A 489 -11.50 17.30 -16.08
CA LEU A 489 -12.31 16.14 -16.48
C LEU A 489 -13.41 16.60 -17.45
N PRO A 490 -13.33 16.29 -18.76
CA PRO A 490 -14.13 17.00 -19.73
C PRO A 490 -15.58 16.57 -19.57
N LYS A 491 -16.50 17.53 -19.64
CA LYS A 491 -17.91 17.25 -19.96
C LYS A 491 -18.07 16.42 -21.26
N ALA A 492 -17.02 16.35 -22.09
CA ALA A 492 -17.00 15.74 -23.42
C ALA A 492 -16.91 14.19 -23.46
N VAL A 493 -16.87 13.48 -22.33
CA VAL A 493 -16.99 12.00 -22.38
C VAL A 493 -18.40 11.58 -22.86
N GLU A 494 -19.40 12.46 -22.75
CA GLU A 494 -20.71 12.26 -23.39
C GLU A 494 -20.67 12.40 -24.93
N SER A 495 -19.82 13.25 -25.51
CA SER A 495 -19.84 13.48 -26.97
C SER A 495 -19.19 12.35 -27.76
N PHE A 496 -18.17 11.68 -27.21
CA PHE A 496 -17.60 10.47 -27.83
C PHE A 496 -18.54 9.27 -27.68
N HIS A 497 -19.29 9.18 -26.57
CA HIS A 497 -20.34 8.17 -26.38
C HIS A 497 -21.56 8.40 -27.29
N GLY A 498 -21.95 9.64 -27.53
CA GLY A 498 -23.03 9.97 -28.48
C GLY A 498 -22.71 9.57 -29.92
N LEU A 499 -21.43 9.61 -30.31
CA LEU A 499 -20.95 9.16 -31.61
C LEU A 499 -20.94 7.62 -31.73
N LEU A 500 -20.46 6.90 -30.72
CA LEU A 500 -20.50 5.43 -30.71
C LEU A 500 -21.93 4.88 -30.57
N HIS A 501 -22.82 5.56 -29.85
CA HIS A 501 -24.23 5.17 -29.79
C HIS A 501 -24.97 5.41 -31.11
N ARG A 502 -24.61 6.47 -31.87
CA ARG A 502 -25.16 6.70 -33.21
C ARG A 502 -24.73 5.62 -34.23
N GLU A 503 -23.57 5.01 -34.05
CA GLU A 503 -23.10 3.91 -34.93
C GLU A 503 -23.45 2.50 -34.41
N SER A 504 -23.98 2.37 -33.20
CA SER A 504 -24.37 1.07 -32.59
C SER A 504 -25.71 0.48 -33.07
N TRP A 505 -26.27 0.96 -34.20
CA TRP A 505 -27.52 0.43 -34.77
C TRP A 505 -27.36 -0.86 -35.60
N LEU A 506 -26.17 -1.49 -35.65
CA LEU A 506 -25.95 -2.68 -36.48
C LEU A 506 -25.67 -4.01 -35.78
N LEU A 507 -25.67 -4.11 -34.45
CA LEU A 507 -25.53 -5.42 -33.77
C LEU A 507 -26.30 -5.47 -32.44
N LYS A 508 -27.61 -5.76 -32.50
CA LYS A 508 -28.35 -6.35 -31.38
C LYS A 508 -28.43 -7.86 -31.59
N ILE A 509 -27.64 -8.61 -30.84
CA ILE A 509 -27.86 -10.05 -30.64
C ILE A 509 -28.71 -10.17 -29.37
N SER A 510 -30.01 -10.46 -29.54
CA SER A 510 -30.91 -10.76 -28.43
C SER A 510 -30.78 -12.23 -28.03
N TYR A 511 -30.40 -12.50 -26.78
CA TYR A 511 -30.50 -13.83 -26.20
C TYR A 511 -31.87 -13.96 -25.53
N THR A 512 -32.70 -14.89 -26.01
CA THR A 512 -33.95 -15.28 -25.33
C THR A 512 -33.70 -16.60 -24.63
N VAL A 513 -33.63 -16.60 -23.31
CA VAL A 513 -33.60 -17.81 -22.49
C VAL A 513 -35.03 -18.17 -22.13
N THR A 514 -35.61 -19.16 -22.81
CA THR A 514 -36.91 -19.73 -22.46
C THR A 514 -36.73 -20.79 -21.36
N THR A 515 -36.96 -20.42 -20.10
CA THR A 515 -37.11 -21.38 -19.01
C THR A 515 -38.56 -21.87 -18.95
N LYS A 516 -38.82 -23.12 -19.33
CA LYS A 516 -40.11 -23.78 -19.02
C LYS A 516 -40.13 -24.12 -17.53
N ARG A 517 -41.04 -23.49 -16.77
CA ARG A 517 -41.38 -23.90 -15.38
C ARG A 517 -42.03 -25.29 -15.38
N PRO A 518 -41.73 -26.18 -14.41
CA PRO A 518 -42.59 -27.32 -14.11
C PRO A 518 -43.69 -26.91 -13.10
N TYR A 519 -44.89 -27.41 -13.34
CA TYR A 519 -46.09 -27.24 -12.53
C TYR A 519 -45.99 -27.92 -11.15
N SER A 520 -46.63 -27.30 -10.16
CA SER A 520 -46.90 -27.82 -8.81
C SER A 520 -47.99 -28.90 -8.80
N LYS A 521 -47.80 -29.96 -8.01
CA LYS A 521 -48.90 -30.72 -7.38
C LYS A 521 -48.51 -31.17 -5.96
N GLN A 522 -49.37 -30.83 -4.99
CA GLN A 522 -49.44 -31.43 -3.65
C GLN A 522 -50.13 -32.81 -3.73
N ALA A 523 -49.66 -33.79 -2.96
CA ALA A 523 -50.47 -34.67 -2.07
C ALA A 523 -49.65 -35.84 -1.46
N MET A 524 -49.57 -35.83 -0.13
CA MET A 524 -49.70 -36.90 0.88
C MET A 524 -49.29 -38.39 0.66
N PHE A 525 -48.59 -38.87 1.71
CA PHE A 525 -48.62 -40.18 2.43
C PHE A 525 -47.85 -41.44 1.95
N ASN A 526 -47.08 -41.94 2.94
CA ASN A 526 -46.74 -43.33 3.34
C ASN A 526 -45.71 -44.20 2.56
N THR A 527 -44.64 -44.49 3.30
CA THR A 527 -43.96 -45.79 3.57
C THR A 527 -44.07 -46.95 2.54
N VAL A 528 -42.88 -47.41 2.09
CA VAL A 528 -42.40 -48.81 1.93
C VAL A 528 -41.61 -49.07 0.62
N ARG A 529 -40.38 -49.57 0.83
CA ARG A 529 -39.45 -50.40 0.00
C ARG A 529 -39.15 -50.08 -1.48
N VAL A 530 -37.84 -50.11 -1.74
CA VAL A 530 -37.08 -50.13 -3.00
C VAL A 530 -37.49 -51.31 -3.91
N PRO A 531 -37.41 -51.16 -5.24
CA PRO A 531 -36.30 -51.82 -5.95
C PRO A 531 -35.59 -50.96 -7.02
N ARG A 532 -34.29 -51.23 -7.18
CA ARG A 532 -33.33 -50.65 -8.13
C ARG A 532 -33.83 -50.61 -9.58
N LYS A 533 -33.59 -49.49 -10.31
CA LYS A 533 -33.33 -49.49 -11.77
C LYS A 533 -32.69 -48.17 -12.28
N LYS A 534 -31.47 -48.33 -12.80
CA LYS A 534 -30.74 -47.60 -13.87
C LYS A 534 -30.84 -46.05 -13.96
N CYS A 535 -29.74 -45.38 -13.59
CA CYS A 535 -29.44 -44.00 -13.99
C CYS A 535 -29.17 -43.90 -15.52
N MET A 536 -29.97 -43.08 -16.23
CA MET A 536 -29.59 -42.47 -17.50
C MET A 536 -28.97 -41.09 -17.23
N ARG A 537 -27.81 -40.79 -17.82
CA ARG A 537 -27.25 -39.43 -17.88
C ARG A 537 -27.87 -38.67 -19.08
N PRO A 538 -28.27 -37.40 -18.96
CA PRO A 538 -28.67 -36.61 -20.12
C PRO A 538 -27.44 -36.17 -20.94
N GLN A 539 -27.44 -36.47 -22.24
CA GLN A 539 -26.57 -35.83 -23.23
C GLN A 539 -27.13 -34.44 -23.54
N LEU A 540 -26.31 -33.40 -23.38
CA LEU A 540 -26.63 -32.05 -23.87
C LEU A 540 -26.18 -31.98 -25.34
N SER A 541 -27.12 -31.94 -26.28
CA SER A 541 -26.87 -31.61 -27.68
C SER A 541 -27.16 -30.12 -27.91
N ILE A 542 -26.13 -29.35 -28.28
CA ILE A 542 -26.27 -27.94 -28.68
C ILE A 542 -26.46 -27.91 -30.19
N GLY A 543 -27.69 -27.69 -30.65
CA GLY A 543 -27.98 -27.38 -32.05
C GLY A 543 -28.08 -25.87 -32.25
N ILE A 544 -27.26 -25.29 -33.11
CA ILE A 544 -27.38 -23.89 -33.55
C ILE A 544 -28.26 -23.88 -34.81
N SER A 545 -29.44 -23.25 -34.75
CA SER A 545 -30.25 -22.94 -35.94
C SER A 545 -30.16 -21.46 -36.25
N TYR A 546 -29.93 -21.14 -37.53
CA TYR A 546 -29.98 -19.79 -38.06
C TYR A 546 -31.32 -19.59 -38.78
N HIS A 547 -32.12 -18.63 -38.32
CA HIS A 547 -33.25 -18.10 -39.09
C HIS A 547 -32.89 -16.69 -39.57
N LEU A 548 -32.80 -16.52 -40.88
CA LEU A 548 -32.73 -15.21 -41.53
C LEU A 548 -34.11 -14.92 -42.12
N GLU A 549 -34.84 -13.99 -41.52
CA GLU A 549 -36.04 -13.41 -42.11
C GLU A 549 -35.64 -12.08 -42.77
N LYS A 550 -35.62 -12.06 -44.11
CA LYS A 550 -35.62 -10.82 -44.89
C LYS A 550 -37.00 -10.69 -45.53
N THR A 551 -37.75 -9.70 -45.09
CA THR A 551 -38.97 -9.27 -45.79
C THR A 551 -38.61 -8.42 -47.01
N TRP A 552 -39.25 -8.77 -48.13
CA TRP A 552 -39.36 -8.15 -49.46
C TRP A 552 -38.39 -8.59 -50.57
N GLY A 553 -38.98 -9.19 -51.60
CA GLY A 553 -38.41 -9.38 -52.94
C GLY A 553 -38.28 -10.85 -53.35
N SER A 554 -39.17 -11.30 -54.22
CA SER A 554 -39.21 -12.61 -54.90
C SER A 554 -37.88 -13.06 -55.51
N GLU A 555 -37.45 -14.30 -55.18
CA GLU A 555 -37.01 -15.36 -56.12
C GLU A 555 -36.37 -16.53 -55.33
N ALA A 556 -36.76 -17.76 -55.68
CA ALA A 556 -36.38 -18.99 -55.01
C ALA A 556 -35.02 -19.52 -55.50
N TYR A 557 -34.17 -19.99 -54.59
CA TYR A 557 -33.10 -20.95 -54.92
C TYR A 557 -32.84 -21.89 -53.73
N GLU A 558 -32.85 -23.20 -54.02
CA GLU A 558 -32.72 -24.32 -53.10
C GLU A 558 -31.27 -24.85 -53.12
N MET A 559 -30.67 -25.20 -51.97
CA MET A 559 -29.36 -25.86 -51.93
C MET A 559 -29.23 -26.89 -50.79
N LYS A 560 -28.81 -28.11 -51.17
CA LYS A 560 -28.77 -29.37 -50.40
C LYS A 560 -27.82 -29.37 -49.19
N ARG A 561 -28.17 -30.18 -48.18
CA ARG A 561 -27.35 -30.58 -47.01
C ARG A 561 -26.63 -31.91 -47.28
N ASP A 562 -25.37 -32.02 -46.86
CA ASP A 562 -24.70 -33.31 -46.62
C ASP A 562 -24.13 -33.36 -45.19
N LEU A 563 -24.32 -34.52 -44.55
CA LEU A 563 -23.96 -34.90 -43.17
C LEU A 563 -22.74 -35.82 -43.20
N ILE A 564 -21.76 -35.63 -42.32
CA ILE A 564 -20.71 -36.63 -42.05
C ILE A 564 -20.49 -36.77 -40.53
N THR A 565 -20.59 -38.01 -40.04
CA THR A 565 -20.33 -38.47 -38.67
C THR A 565 -19.10 -39.38 -38.62
N TYR A 566 -18.33 -39.35 -37.53
CA TYR A 566 -17.37 -40.41 -37.16
C TYR A 566 -17.36 -40.66 -35.64
N GLY A 567 -17.55 -41.92 -35.22
CA GLY A 567 -17.26 -42.46 -33.87
C GLY A 567 -15.78 -42.85 -33.73
N GLY A 568 -15.19 -43.22 -32.60
CA GLY A 568 -15.63 -43.62 -31.26
C GLY A 568 -14.70 -44.77 -30.82
N TYR A 569 -14.02 -44.70 -29.67
CA TYR A 569 -13.44 -45.85 -28.93
C TYR A 569 -13.15 -45.42 -27.48
N GLY A 570 -13.45 -46.29 -26.51
CA GLY A 570 -13.30 -46.02 -25.08
C GLY A 570 -12.42 -47.04 -24.35
N THR A 571 -12.15 -46.78 -23.06
CA THR A 571 -11.73 -47.77 -22.05
C THR A 571 -12.01 -47.22 -20.65
N ARG A 572 -12.41 -48.11 -19.73
CA ARG A 572 -12.83 -47.83 -18.34
C ARG A 572 -11.75 -48.31 -17.35
N LEU A 573 -11.68 -47.67 -16.17
CA LEU A 573 -11.32 -48.33 -14.90
C LEU A 573 -11.90 -47.52 -13.72
N CYS A 574 -12.49 -48.23 -12.76
CA CYS A 574 -13.20 -47.72 -11.57
C CYS A 574 -12.39 -47.98 -10.28
N ASP A 575 -12.47 -47.00 -9.38
CA ASP A 575 -12.57 -47.00 -7.91
C ASP A 575 -11.61 -47.80 -7.00
N MET A 576 -10.96 -47.09 -6.06
CA MET A 576 -11.05 -47.32 -4.60
C MET A 576 -10.32 -46.22 -3.78
N VAL A 577 -10.89 -45.87 -2.61
CA VAL A 577 -10.34 -45.02 -1.52
C VAL A 577 -10.40 -45.89 -0.25
N PRO A 578 -9.37 -45.96 0.64
CA PRO A 578 -9.35 -45.11 1.85
C PRO A 578 -7.97 -44.77 2.51
N SER A 579 -7.93 -43.61 3.17
CA SER A 579 -7.22 -43.20 4.43
C SER A 579 -5.72 -43.50 4.74
N VAL A 580 -4.91 -42.40 4.82
CA VAL A 580 -3.90 -41.96 5.86
C VAL A 580 -2.64 -42.84 6.18
N PRO A 581 -1.45 -42.37 6.67
CA PRO A 581 -0.52 -41.23 6.36
C PRO A 581 0.94 -41.70 6.01
N VAL A 582 1.90 -40.74 5.92
CA VAL A 582 3.39 -40.85 6.06
C VAL A 582 4.28 -40.68 4.80
N PHE A 583 5.20 -39.71 4.94
CA PHE A 583 6.53 -39.48 4.32
C PHE A 583 7.10 -40.55 3.36
N GLN A 584 7.56 -40.13 2.17
CA GLN A 584 8.99 -40.02 1.82
C GLN A 584 9.23 -39.60 0.35
N ARG A 585 10.20 -38.67 0.21
CA ARG A 585 11.20 -38.47 -0.85
C ARG A 585 11.11 -39.20 -2.21
N ASN A 586 11.40 -38.36 -3.22
CA ASN A 586 12.31 -38.54 -4.37
C ASN A 586 11.70 -38.68 -5.78
N VAL A 587 12.48 -38.10 -6.70
CA VAL A 587 12.76 -38.49 -8.09
C VAL A 587 12.13 -37.59 -9.17
N PHE A 588 13.06 -36.90 -9.84
CA PHE A 588 12.98 -36.27 -11.15
C PHE A 588 12.15 -37.08 -12.16
N ASN A 589 11.24 -36.43 -12.87
CA ASN A 589 10.77 -36.94 -14.15
C ASN A 589 10.93 -35.90 -15.26
N THR A 590 11.96 -36.14 -16.04
CA THR A 590 12.25 -35.57 -17.35
C THR A 590 11.08 -35.89 -18.29
N THR A 591 10.35 -34.88 -18.76
CA THR A 591 9.32 -35.10 -19.80
C THR A 591 9.95 -34.90 -21.17
N VAL A 592 10.05 -36.02 -21.89
CA VAL A 592 10.41 -36.12 -23.31
C VAL A 592 9.31 -35.47 -24.15
N ILE A 593 9.68 -34.50 -24.97
CA ILE A 593 8.81 -33.82 -25.94
C ILE A 593 8.51 -34.80 -27.08
N SER A 594 7.23 -35.14 -27.29
CA SER A 594 6.82 -35.92 -28.47
C SER A 594 6.76 -35.02 -29.72
N ARG A 595 7.15 -35.61 -30.86
CA ARG A 595 7.39 -34.95 -32.15
C ARG A 595 6.14 -34.41 -32.88
N ASP A 596 4.95 -34.48 -32.30
CA ASP A 596 3.69 -34.12 -32.97
C ASP A 596 3.17 -32.71 -32.64
N THR A 597 3.89 -31.94 -31.82
CA THR A 597 3.56 -30.52 -31.53
C THR A 597 4.12 -29.55 -32.59
N LEU A 598 4.87 -30.06 -33.58
CA LEU A 598 5.58 -29.25 -34.58
C LEU A 598 4.81 -28.99 -35.89
N TYR A 599 3.59 -29.54 -36.05
CA TYR A 599 2.78 -29.34 -37.26
C TYR A 599 1.69 -28.26 -37.15
N SER A 600 1.38 -27.75 -35.96
CA SER A 600 0.38 -26.67 -35.78
C SER A 600 0.96 -25.25 -35.85
N ILE A 601 2.30 -25.10 -35.81
CA ILE A 601 2.99 -23.79 -35.80
C ILE A 601 3.41 -23.31 -37.21
N ARG A 602 3.02 -24.03 -38.28
CA ARG A 602 3.32 -23.63 -39.67
C ARG A 602 2.20 -22.88 -40.41
N HIS A 603 0.98 -22.79 -39.87
CA HIS A 603 -0.13 -22.11 -40.57
C HIS A 603 -0.51 -20.70 -40.07
N THR A 604 0.16 -20.17 -39.04
CA THR A 604 -0.08 -18.81 -38.52
C THR A 604 0.96 -17.77 -39.01
N LYS A 605 1.82 -18.15 -39.98
CA LYS A 605 2.81 -17.21 -40.59
C LYS A 605 2.36 -16.58 -41.91
N PHE A 606 1.16 -16.86 -42.41
CA PHE A 606 0.69 -16.35 -43.72
C PHE A 606 -0.40 -15.26 -43.66
N LYS A 607 -0.73 -14.72 -42.48
CA LYS A 607 -1.69 -13.60 -42.34
C LYS A 607 -1.11 -12.28 -41.78
N LEU A 608 0.18 -12.23 -41.46
CA LEU A 608 0.81 -11.01 -40.92
C LEU A 608 1.64 -10.20 -41.95
N LEU A 609 1.74 -10.66 -43.20
CA LEU A 609 2.55 -10.03 -44.26
C LEU A 609 1.77 -9.18 -45.27
N ASN A 610 0.44 -9.06 -45.14
CA ASN A 610 -0.39 -8.24 -46.05
C ASN A 610 -0.88 -6.90 -45.45
N LEU A 611 -0.42 -6.50 -44.26
CA LEU A 611 -0.80 -5.23 -43.63
C LEU A 611 0.28 -4.12 -43.70
N LEU A 612 1.40 -4.36 -44.38
CA LEU A 612 2.52 -3.40 -44.52
C LEU A 612 2.70 -2.83 -45.94
N ARG A 613 1.61 -2.66 -46.69
CA ARG A 613 1.68 -2.05 -48.03
C ARG A 613 0.55 -1.05 -48.29
N ILE A 614 0.54 0.06 -47.56
CA ILE A 614 -0.12 1.30 -47.99
C ILE A 614 0.88 2.45 -47.80
N ARG A 615 1.32 3.03 -48.92
CA ARG A 615 2.24 4.17 -49.01
C ARG A 615 1.44 5.41 -49.44
N ARG A 616 1.78 6.54 -48.83
CA ARG A 616 1.65 7.94 -49.31
C ARG A 616 0.26 8.58 -49.37
N HIS A 617 0.01 9.50 -48.43
CA HIS A 617 -0.01 10.95 -48.71
C HIS A 617 -0.18 11.71 -47.38
N LEU A 618 0.77 12.59 -47.04
CA LEU A 618 0.59 13.82 -46.25
C LEU A 618 1.95 14.53 -46.17
N SER A 619 2.01 15.70 -46.78
CA SER A 619 3.18 16.58 -46.88
C SER A 619 3.04 17.71 -45.86
N PHE A 620 4.08 18.04 -45.09
CA PHE A 620 4.26 19.33 -44.39
C PHE A 620 5.76 19.58 -44.11
N PRO A 621 6.19 20.84 -43.84
CA PRO A 621 7.39 21.42 -44.43
C PRO A 621 8.64 21.31 -43.54
N SER A 622 9.78 21.48 -44.19
CA SER A 622 11.13 21.42 -43.65
C SER A 622 11.50 22.64 -42.80
N ALA A 623 11.99 22.41 -41.58
CA ALA A 623 12.75 23.39 -40.80
C ALA A 623 14.17 22.87 -40.55
N ARG A 624 15.16 23.69 -40.92
CA ARG A 624 16.61 23.41 -40.94
C ARG A 624 17.18 23.32 -39.51
N LEU A 625 17.94 22.26 -39.23
CA LEU A 625 18.91 22.20 -38.12
C LEU A 625 20.28 22.65 -38.64
N ARG A 626 20.82 23.75 -38.08
CA ARG A 626 22.24 24.13 -38.23
C ARG A 626 23.06 23.37 -37.19
N VAL A 627 24.03 22.61 -37.66
CA VAL A 627 25.11 22.02 -36.86
C VAL A 627 26.21 23.08 -36.71
N PHE A 628 26.60 23.40 -35.48
CA PHE A 628 27.83 24.16 -35.23
C PHE A 628 28.96 23.21 -34.86
N SER A 629 30.02 23.31 -35.67
CA SER A 629 31.33 22.69 -35.50
C SER A 629 32.10 23.38 -34.37
N VAL A 630 32.80 22.61 -33.53
CA VAL A 630 33.78 23.13 -32.55
C VAL A 630 35.17 22.77 -33.04
N SER A 631 35.90 23.79 -33.49
CA SER A 631 37.33 23.74 -33.83
C SER A 631 38.20 24.16 -32.64
N LYS A 632 39.31 23.44 -32.46
CA LYS A 632 40.48 23.76 -31.61
C LYS A 632 40.96 25.20 -31.81
N PHE A 633 41.51 25.83 -30.76
CA PHE A 633 42.74 26.63 -30.87
C PHE A 633 43.49 26.79 -29.52
N LYS A 634 44.82 26.81 -29.63
CA LYS A 634 45.85 26.95 -28.58
C LYS A 634 46.15 28.43 -28.29
N GLY A 635 46.56 28.73 -27.05
CA GLY A 635 47.82 29.46 -26.77
C GLY A 635 47.79 30.96 -26.42
N ALA A 636 48.62 31.29 -25.42
CA ALA A 636 49.41 32.53 -25.19
C ALA A 636 48.91 33.64 -24.22
N THR A 637 49.34 33.50 -22.95
CA THR A 637 50.29 34.37 -22.17
C THR A 637 50.13 35.89 -21.96
N ALA A 638 50.25 36.24 -20.65
CA ALA A 638 51.03 37.31 -19.98
C ALA A 638 50.44 38.72 -19.73
N HIS A 639 50.33 39.17 -18.46
CA HIS A 639 51.38 39.89 -17.69
C HIS A 639 50.90 40.42 -16.29
N LEU A 640 51.77 40.21 -15.25
CA LEU A 640 52.18 41.07 -14.08
C LEU A 640 51.16 41.59 -13.03
N ALA A 641 51.45 41.80 -11.72
CA ALA A 641 52.53 41.47 -10.77
C ALA A 641 52.17 42.00 -9.33
N GLU A 642 52.87 41.46 -8.30
CA GLU A 642 53.14 41.97 -6.91
C GLU A 642 52.03 42.01 -5.83
N ALA A 643 52.20 41.65 -4.54
CA ALA A 643 53.35 41.36 -3.64
C ALA A 643 52.93 40.42 -2.45
N SER A 644 53.76 39.43 -2.05
CA SER A 644 54.54 39.26 -0.77
C SER A 644 53.75 39.43 0.57
N ASP A 645 53.84 38.64 1.65
CA ASP A 645 54.90 37.76 2.20
C ASP A 645 54.40 36.76 3.26
N SER A 646 55.23 35.72 3.48
CA SER A 646 55.49 34.96 4.73
C SER A 646 54.83 33.57 4.98
N VAL A 647 55.73 32.58 4.92
CA VAL A 647 55.74 31.15 5.36
C VAL A 647 57.09 31.04 6.11
N PRO A 648 57.33 30.24 7.19
CA PRO A 648 57.45 28.76 7.14
C PRO A 648 57.31 27.99 8.50
N PRO A 649 57.72 26.71 8.66
CA PRO A 649 57.38 25.49 7.89
C PRO A 649 57.07 24.23 8.77
N LEU A 650 56.79 23.11 8.08
CA LEU A 650 56.71 21.72 8.54
C LEU A 650 57.97 21.19 9.27
N GLU A 651 57.78 20.15 10.09
CA GLU A 651 58.74 19.03 10.15
C GLU A 651 58.05 17.66 10.35
N SER A 652 58.53 16.69 9.57
CA SER A 652 58.28 15.25 9.65
C SER A 652 59.50 14.56 10.28
N ARG A 653 59.32 13.64 11.25
CA ARG A 653 60.33 12.62 11.58
C ARG A 653 59.71 11.28 11.98
N LEU A 654 60.08 10.27 11.20
CA LEU A 654 60.10 8.84 11.53
C LEU A 654 61.42 8.49 12.25
N ILE A 655 61.43 7.30 12.88
CA ILE A 655 62.56 6.52 13.45
C ILE A 655 62.72 6.63 14.99
N ARG A 656 62.09 5.71 15.73
CA ARG A 656 62.72 4.49 16.28
C ARG A 656 61.67 3.45 16.65
#